data_AF-A0AAV2Z683-F1
#
_entry.id   AF-A0AAV2Z683-F1
#
_cell.length_a   1.000
_cell.length_b   1.000
_cell.length_c   1.000
_cell.angle_alpha   90.00
_cell.angle_beta   90.00
_cell.angle_gamma   90.00
#
_symmetry.space_group_name_H-M   'P 1'
#
loop_
_entity.id
_entity.type
_entity.pdbx_description
1 polymer ?
#
loop_
_entity_poly.entity_id
_entity_poly.type
_entity_poly.pdbx_seq_one_letter_code
_entity_poly.pdbx_strand_id
1 'polypeptide(L)'
;MLPAFQLHLHQPVVERVAQVGKFDGKHPSLACGTTAGKVFLHSPNERNDTESDQNIRYLNINRKISALSVGKFQETDAGDTLMVGTQSSLLAYNVEKNSDIFYKDVPDGVNTMLFAPVPTVKAGSAPSQMVVVGGNCSLQGFDKEGNELFWTVTGDNVRALTLTDVTGHGRDELVVGSDDFEIRAFQQDEVVFECTETSKILDLTTIDKGLFGYALANGTVGVYKGKHRAWRVKSKNTPVAVHSFDIDGDGEKEIVIGWNNGKFEARKIANGEVVHKDMFGAPVAAIVSADYRMDGNEEVICCSTEGEIRGYFATQGDMQAPVVNEKAVTEEQEVVKLSKQKAALQLELKSLEALNASAKSAKTPGLRIKANTRIQIKPSSSKTAFELQVTTDSETVIKMAIVYEYDVGIFDGESLVIRPPTPASTVSVPLNLTKHMAAKLDFKILVGSRGNASNFHVFETSYSLPKFAMFCHVEAAPKHDPVGYVRFRTPLKLQQMCAWIESAFTLNAPWTEATNLDLYFRSYRDGSSLVISLSPNEMVFKTDDMSVAAEMVQDMCTFLEWRELESYADFPRQMDDFKNLLVRVDEYNGIRLKLTGEMADDSNQVKNLIIRVEDARILTDMSRMRRFYSELFTLNNQLLGEYTKRSTNHQALLDALKEVNSMIQLAARLRFGNAKNVVITACRKAIKNNNIHALFYIVKTGKEEHQ
;
A
#
# COMPACT_ATOMS: atom_id res chain seq x y z
N MET A 1 -16.17 -21.36 18.32
CA MET A 1 -16.58 -21.85 16.98
C MET A 1 -15.60 -22.92 16.55
N LEU A 2 -16.14 -24.10 16.23
CA LEU A 2 -15.41 -25.21 15.65
C LEU A 2 -15.53 -25.15 14.12
N PRO A 3 -14.56 -25.68 13.36
CA PRO A 3 -14.68 -25.77 11.92
C PRO A 3 -15.87 -26.68 11.54
N ALA A 4 -16.71 -26.22 10.61
CA ALA A 4 -17.82 -26.99 10.02
C ALA A 4 -17.30 -28.24 9.30
N PHE A 5 -16.15 -28.11 8.65
CA PHE A 5 -15.42 -29.21 8.06
C PHE A 5 -13.92 -28.97 8.15
N GLN A 6 -13.17 -30.06 8.21
CA GLN A 6 -11.72 -30.05 8.16
C GLN A 6 -11.28 -31.17 7.23
N LEU A 7 -10.41 -30.85 6.29
CA LEU A 7 -9.85 -31.80 5.35
C LEU A 7 -8.36 -31.49 5.16
N HIS A 8 -7.59 -32.49 4.76
CA HIS A 8 -6.17 -32.31 4.53
C HIS A 8 -5.78 -32.96 3.21
N LEU A 9 -5.41 -32.12 2.24
CA LEU A 9 -5.11 -32.54 0.87
C LEU A 9 -3.67 -33.02 0.69
N HIS A 10 -2.81 -32.85 1.71
CA HIS A 10 -1.37 -33.16 1.65
C HIS A 10 -0.64 -32.53 0.44
N GLN A 11 -1.16 -31.40 -0.08
CA GLN A 11 -0.55 -30.65 -1.18
C GLN A 11 -0.12 -29.27 -0.67
N PRO A 12 1.13 -28.86 -0.94
CA PRO A 12 1.59 -27.54 -0.53
C PRO A 12 0.89 -26.44 -1.34
N VAL A 13 0.29 -25.48 -0.65
CA VAL A 13 -0.43 -24.34 -1.24
C VAL A 13 0.44 -23.10 -1.18
N VAL A 14 0.57 -22.38 -2.30
CA VAL A 14 1.30 -21.12 -2.36
C VAL A 14 0.45 -20.01 -1.74
N GLU A 15 1.10 -19.14 -0.96
CA GLU A 15 0.46 -17.97 -0.32
C GLU A 15 -0.31 -17.12 -1.34
N ARG A 16 -1.57 -16.81 -1.05
CA ARG A 16 -2.52 -16.01 -1.87
C ARG A 16 -2.89 -16.62 -3.21
N VAL A 17 -2.55 -17.89 -3.45
CA VAL A 17 -2.83 -18.58 -4.70
C VAL A 17 -3.89 -19.65 -4.45
N ALA A 18 -5.05 -19.24 -3.93
CA ALA A 18 -6.24 -20.07 -3.82
C ALA A 18 -7.51 -19.27 -4.12
N GLN A 19 -8.45 -19.87 -4.84
CA GLN A 19 -9.72 -19.27 -5.22
C GLN A 19 -10.80 -20.36 -5.29
N VAL A 20 -12.06 -19.98 -5.07
CA VAL A 20 -13.20 -20.88 -5.29
C VAL A 20 -13.99 -20.39 -6.50
N GLY A 21 -14.45 -21.31 -7.33
CA GLY A 21 -15.35 -20.98 -8.43
C GLY A 21 -16.23 -22.15 -8.82
N LYS A 22 -17.31 -21.81 -9.54
CA LYS A 22 -18.30 -22.74 -10.09
C LYS A 22 -17.96 -23.00 -11.55
N PHE A 23 -16.96 -23.86 -11.78
CA PHE A 23 -16.46 -24.15 -13.12
C PHE A 23 -17.51 -24.83 -14.02
N ASP A 24 -18.33 -25.71 -13.44
CA ASP A 24 -19.48 -26.35 -14.08
C ASP A 24 -20.76 -25.50 -14.07
N GLY A 25 -20.68 -24.28 -13.52
CA GLY A 25 -21.77 -23.34 -13.35
C GLY A 25 -22.63 -23.54 -12.12
N LYS A 26 -22.45 -24.62 -11.35
CA LYS A 26 -23.32 -24.97 -10.21
C LYS A 26 -22.54 -25.26 -8.93
N HIS A 27 -21.58 -26.18 -9.00
CA HIS A 27 -20.89 -26.69 -7.82
C HIS A 27 -19.58 -25.92 -7.59
N PRO A 28 -19.33 -25.43 -6.37
CA PRO A 28 -18.08 -24.75 -6.06
C PRO A 28 -16.94 -25.77 -5.93
N SER A 29 -15.84 -25.45 -6.60
CA SER A 29 -14.59 -26.19 -6.52
C SER A 29 -13.47 -25.24 -6.11
N LEU A 30 -12.57 -25.76 -5.27
CA LEU A 30 -11.42 -25.00 -4.78
C LEU A 30 -10.23 -25.20 -5.72
N ALA A 31 -9.71 -24.11 -6.26
CA ALA A 31 -8.51 -24.07 -7.08
C ALA A 31 -7.33 -23.53 -6.26
N CYS A 32 -6.24 -24.28 -6.18
CA CYS A 32 -5.03 -23.88 -5.44
C CYS A 32 -3.77 -24.07 -6.28
N GLY A 33 -2.91 -23.07 -6.28
CA GLY A 33 -1.58 -23.15 -6.89
C GLY A 33 -0.58 -23.81 -5.94
N THR A 34 0.25 -24.69 -6.49
CA THR A 34 1.30 -25.42 -5.77
C THR A 34 2.69 -24.89 -6.11
N THR A 35 3.64 -25.13 -5.21
CA THR A 35 5.06 -24.78 -5.40
C THR A 35 5.70 -25.50 -6.59
N ALA A 36 5.15 -26.66 -7.00
CA ALA A 36 5.59 -27.44 -8.15
C ALA A 36 5.12 -26.90 -9.51
N GLY A 37 4.42 -25.74 -9.54
CA GLY A 37 3.90 -25.17 -10.78
C GLY A 37 2.71 -25.93 -11.34
N LYS A 38 1.91 -26.54 -10.46
CA LYS A 38 0.62 -27.16 -10.78
C LYS A 38 -0.50 -26.40 -10.09
N VAL A 39 -1.67 -26.35 -10.70
CA VAL A 39 -2.92 -25.95 -10.03
C VAL A 39 -3.68 -27.22 -9.73
N PHE A 40 -4.06 -27.46 -8.48
CA PHE A 40 -5.00 -28.54 -8.17
C PHE A 40 -6.41 -27.98 -7.97
N LEU A 41 -7.40 -28.77 -8.34
CA LEU A 41 -8.83 -28.48 -8.23
C LEU A 41 -9.43 -29.54 -7.32
N HIS A 42 -10.01 -29.13 -6.20
CA HIS A 42 -10.75 -30.01 -5.29
C HIS A 42 -12.25 -29.75 -5.43
N SER A 43 -12.94 -30.75 -5.98
CA SER A 43 -14.39 -30.72 -6.23
C SER A 43 -15.09 -31.74 -5.32
N PRO A 44 -15.66 -31.33 -4.17
CA PRO A 44 -16.26 -32.28 -3.23
C PRO A 44 -17.54 -32.94 -3.81
N ASN A 45 -18.22 -32.25 -4.73
CA ASN A 45 -19.51 -32.66 -5.28
C ASN A 45 -19.42 -33.45 -6.59
N GLU A 46 -18.22 -33.62 -7.15
CA GLU A 46 -18.01 -34.47 -8.33
C GLU A 46 -17.87 -35.94 -7.90
N ARG A 47 -18.71 -36.83 -8.44
CA ARG A 47 -18.55 -38.27 -8.26
C ARG A 47 -17.55 -38.78 -9.30
N ASN A 48 -16.30 -39.02 -8.90
CA ASN A 48 -15.37 -39.79 -9.71
C ASN A 48 -15.65 -41.29 -9.49
N ASP A 49 -15.91 -42.03 -10.58
CA ASP A 49 -16.08 -43.50 -10.55
C ASP A 49 -14.76 -44.26 -10.30
N THR A 50 -13.64 -43.55 -10.21
CA THR A 50 -12.32 -44.10 -9.88
C THR A 50 -12.01 -43.87 -8.41
N GLU A 51 -11.55 -44.92 -7.70
CA GLU A 51 -11.15 -44.98 -6.29
C GLU A 51 -9.97 -44.02 -5.91
N SER A 52 -10.04 -42.73 -6.24
CA SER A 52 -9.12 -41.71 -5.74
C SER A 52 -9.78 -40.97 -4.58
N ASP A 53 -9.36 -41.30 -3.36
CA ASP A 53 -9.90 -40.91 -2.05
C ASP A 53 -10.10 -39.40 -1.78
N GLN A 54 -9.74 -38.49 -2.70
CA GLN A 54 -9.76 -37.05 -2.46
C GLN A 54 -10.33 -36.16 -3.58
N ASN A 55 -10.91 -36.69 -4.68
CA ASN A 55 -11.55 -35.87 -5.73
C ASN A 55 -10.70 -34.67 -6.26
N ILE A 56 -9.39 -34.88 -6.40
CA ILE A 56 -8.45 -33.85 -6.86
C ILE A 56 -8.14 -34.02 -8.35
N ARG A 57 -8.26 -32.93 -9.12
CA ARG A 57 -7.74 -32.83 -10.51
C ARG A 57 -6.52 -31.93 -10.54
N TYR A 58 -5.56 -32.20 -11.43
CA TYR A 58 -4.35 -31.40 -11.57
C TYR A 58 -4.23 -30.76 -12.96
N LEU A 59 -3.94 -29.47 -12.98
CA LEU A 59 -3.49 -28.72 -14.14
C LEU A 59 -1.98 -28.53 -14.08
N ASN A 60 -1.26 -29.01 -15.09
CA ASN A 60 0.18 -28.82 -15.18
C ASN A 60 0.51 -27.52 -15.92
N ILE A 61 0.74 -26.44 -15.17
CA ILE A 61 1.17 -25.15 -15.72
C ILE A 61 2.66 -25.18 -16.08
N ASN A 62 3.45 -25.97 -15.35
CA ASN A 62 4.90 -26.14 -15.51
C ASN A 62 5.69 -24.82 -15.40
N ARG A 63 5.11 -23.84 -14.69
CA ARG A 63 5.72 -22.54 -14.38
C ARG A 63 5.37 -22.14 -12.95
N LYS A 64 6.17 -21.27 -12.35
CA LYS A 64 5.86 -20.69 -11.04
C LYS A 64 4.61 -19.82 -11.13
N ILE A 65 3.56 -20.24 -10.44
CA ILE A 65 2.28 -19.52 -10.35
C ILE A 65 2.45 -18.41 -9.31
N SER A 66 2.02 -17.20 -9.66
CA SER A 66 2.13 -16.02 -8.81
C SER A 66 0.78 -15.46 -8.38
N ALA A 67 -0.28 -15.70 -9.14
CA ALA A 67 -1.64 -15.33 -8.77
C ALA A 67 -2.68 -16.27 -9.40
N LEU A 68 -3.83 -16.40 -8.74
CA LEU A 68 -5.04 -17.04 -9.27
C LEU A 68 -6.23 -16.10 -9.10
N SER A 69 -7.14 -16.12 -10.07
CA SER A 69 -8.43 -15.44 -9.99
C SER A 69 -9.48 -16.29 -10.67
N VAL A 70 -10.73 -16.20 -10.24
CA VAL A 70 -11.85 -16.94 -10.81
C VAL A 70 -13.04 -16.00 -10.95
N GLY A 71 -13.73 -16.08 -12.09
CA GLY A 71 -14.87 -15.22 -12.39
C GLY A 71 -15.42 -15.42 -13.79
N LYS A 72 -16.47 -14.67 -14.14
CA LYS A 72 -17.13 -14.74 -15.45
C LYS A 72 -16.89 -13.47 -16.24
N PHE A 73 -16.43 -13.59 -17.49
CA PHE A 73 -16.33 -12.43 -18.38
C PHE A 73 -17.70 -11.88 -18.75
N GLN A 74 -18.69 -12.76 -18.94
CA GLN A 74 -20.08 -12.40 -19.22
C GLN A 74 -21.01 -13.19 -18.32
N GLU A 75 -22.12 -12.61 -17.87
CA GLU A 75 -23.12 -13.31 -17.04
C GLU A 75 -23.75 -14.53 -17.76
N THR A 76 -23.75 -14.50 -19.09
CA THR A 76 -24.23 -15.59 -19.95
C THR A 76 -23.29 -16.79 -20.02
N ASP A 77 -22.06 -16.68 -19.51
CA ASP A 77 -21.11 -17.79 -19.50
C ASP A 77 -21.59 -18.93 -18.57
N ALA A 78 -21.51 -20.16 -19.08
CA ALA A 78 -22.04 -21.35 -18.41
C ALA A 78 -21.42 -21.57 -17.02
N GLY A 79 -20.12 -21.29 -16.87
CA GLY A 79 -19.37 -21.45 -15.62
C GLY A 79 -18.21 -20.47 -15.55
N ASP A 80 -17.52 -20.49 -14.42
CA ASP A 80 -16.42 -19.56 -14.15
C ASP A 80 -15.16 -19.93 -14.95
N THR A 81 -14.37 -18.91 -15.32
CA THR A 81 -13.07 -19.08 -15.95
C THR A 81 -11.97 -19.06 -14.90
N LEU A 82 -11.06 -20.02 -14.98
CA LEU A 82 -9.85 -20.05 -14.15
C LEU A 82 -8.77 -19.17 -14.79
N MET A 83 -8.39 -18.09 -14.11
CA MET A 83 -7.28 -17.24 -14.51
C MET A 83 -6.01 -17.66 -13.76
N VAL A 84 -4.96 -17.98 -14.52
CA VAL A 84 -3.65 -18.37 -13.98
C VAL A 84 -2.59 -17.34 -14.37
N GLY A 85 -2.07 -16.65 -13.36
CA GLY A 85 -1.01 -15.67 -13.50
C GLY A 85 0.35 -16.27 -13.17
N THR A 86 1.34 -15.96 -14.00
CA THR A 86 2.75 -16.29 -13.76
C THR A 86 3.61 -15.03 -13.85
N GLN A 87 4.91 -15.15 -13.60
CA GLN A 87 5.83 -14.03 -13.70
C GLN A 87 5.98 -13.44 -15.12
N SER A 88 5.45 -14.08 -16.17
CA SER A 88 5.61 -13.60 -17.54
C SER A 88 4.42 -13.88 -18.46
N SER A 89 3.36 -14.50 -17.96
CA SER A 89 2.21 -14.92 -18.77
C SER A 89 0.92 -15.00 -17.97
N LEU A 90 -0.18 -14.81 -18.67
CA LEU A 90 -1.55 -14.90 -18.21
C LEU A 90 -2.29 -15.95 -19.04
N LEU A 91 -2.90 -16.92 -18.37
CA LEU A 91 -3.70 -17.98 -18.98
C LEU A 91 -5.14 -17.86 -18.49
N ALA A 92 -6.09 -17.80 -19.43
CA ALA A 92 -7.51 -17.97 -19.15
C ALA A 92 -7.93 -19.38 -19.57
N TYR A 93 -8.37 -20.19 -18.60
CA TYR A 93 -8.63 -21.60 -18.82
C TYR A 93 -10.07 -21.99 -18.47
N ASN A 94 -10.71 -22.71 -19.39
CA ASN A 94 -12.02 -23.31 -19.16
C ASN A 94 -11.83 -24.75 -18.67
N VAL A 95 -12.13 -25.00 -17.39
CA VAL A 95 -11.91 -26.28 -16.73
C VAL A 95 -12.80 -27.38 -17.31
N GLU A 96 -14.08 -27.11 -17.52
CA GLU A 96 -15.04 -28.11 -18.04
C GLU A 96 -14.75 -28.54 -19.47
N LYS A 97 -14.40 -27.57 -20.33
CA LYS A 97 -14.09 -27.85 -21.73
C LYS A 97 -12.65 -28.31 -21.95
N ASN A 98 -11.82 -28.27 -20.90
CA ASN A 98 -10.38 -28.51 -20.98
C ASN A 98 -9.74 -27.73 -22.15
N SER A 99 -9.99 -26.42 -22.20
CA SER A 99 -9.55 -25.57 -23.31
C SER A 99 -9.09 -24.19 -22.84
N ASP A 100 -8.00 -23.71 -23.44
CA ASP A 100 -7.54 -22.35 -23.26
C ASP A 100 -8.52 -21.39 -23.95
N ILE A 101 -9.01 -20.38 -23.22
CA ILE A 101 -9.78 -19.28 -23.79
C ILE A 101 -8.81 -18.32 -24.49
N PHE A 102 -7.76 -17.92 -23.77
CA PHE A 102 -6.62 -17.21 -24.33
C PHE A 102 -5.37 -17.47 -23.49
N TYR A 103 -4.21 -17.25 -24.13
CA TYR A 103 -2.92 -17.21 -23.48
C TYR A 103 -2.20 -15.94 -23.94
N LYS A 104 -1.75 -15.12 -22.99
CA LYS A 104 -1.10 -13.83 -23.26
C LYS A 104 0.22 -13.75 -22.53
N ASP A 105 1.27 -13.34 -23.23
CA ASP A 105 2.52 -12.97 -22.58
C ASP A 105 2.36 -11.59 -21.94
N VAL A 106 2.65 -11.51 -20.64
CA VAL A 106 2.57 -10.29 -19.83
C VAL A 106 4.00 -10.01 -19.34
N PRO A 107 4.78 -9.17 -20.04
CA PRO A 107 6.19 -8.91 -19.71
C PRO A 107 6.40 -8.36 -18.30
N ASP A 108 5.41 -7.65 -17.77
CA ASP A 108 5.42 -7.04 -16.43
C ASP A 108 5.22 -8.08 -15.32
N GLY A 109 4.86 -9.31 -15.70
CA GLY A 109 4.44 -10.35 -14.78
C GLY A 109 3.08 -10.08 -14.14
N VAL A 110 2.58 -11.11 -13.47
CA VAL A 110 1.27 -11.10 -12.82
C VAL A 110 1.47 -11.32 -11.32
N ASN A 111 1.50 -10.24 -10.54
CA ASN A 111 1.65 -10.30 -9.09
C ASN A 111 0.31 -10.53 -8.37
N THR A 112 -0.78 -9.99 -8.92
CA THR A 112 -2.14 -10.12 -8.39
C THR A 112 -3.16 -9.94 -9.52
N MET A 113 -4.38 -10.45 -9.34
CA MET A 113 -5.45 -10.41 -10.32
C MET A 113 -6.83 -10.26 -9.69
N LEU A 114 -7.72 -9.55 -10.37
CA LEU A 114 -9.11 -9.36 -9.95
C LEU A 114 -10.02 -9.20 -11.16
N PHE A 115 -11.22 -9.79 -11.12
CA PHE A 115 -12.27 -9.48 -12.08
C PHE A 115 -12.94 -8.15 -11.74
N ALA A 116 -13.02 -7.25 -12.73
CA ALA A 116 -13.62 -5.93 -12.58
C ALA A 116 -14.59 -5.62 -13.73
N PRO A 117 -15.62 -4.78 -13.51
CA PRO A 117 -16.47 -4.31 -14.60
C PRO A 117 -15.68 -3.54 -15.66
N VAL A 118 -16.04 -3.68 -16.93
CA VAL A 118 -15.42 -2.90 -18.01
C VAL A 118 -15.78 -1.40 -17.85
N PRO A 119 -14.81 -0.47 -17.91
CA PRO A 119 -15.04 0.95 -17.63
C PRO A 119 -15.98 1.68 -18.61
N THR A 120 -16.19 1.10 -19.80
CA THR A 120 -16.88 1.70 -20.95
C THR A 120 -18.01 0.80 -21.46
N VAL A 121 -18.92 0.38 -20.59
CA VAL A 121 -20.17 -0.22 -21.06
C VAL A 121 -21.02 0.87 -21.71
N LYS A 122 -21.15 0.86 -23.04
CA LYS A 122 -22.18 1.65 -23.75
C LYS A 122 -23.54 1.25 -23.17
N ALA A 123 -24.36 2.24 -22.78
CA ALA A 123 -25.70 2.01 -22.25
C ALA A 123 -26.49 1.05 -23.17
N GLY A 124 -26.87 -0.12 -22.65
CA GLY A 124 -27.61 -1.16 -23.38
C GLY A 124 -26.83 -2.42 -23.78
N SER A 125 -25.52 -2.50 -23.55
CA SER A 125 -24.77 -3.76 -23.66
C SER A 125 -24.89 -4.60 -22.38
N ALA A 126 -24.82 -5.93 -22.51
CA ALA A 126 -24.73 -6.82 -21.36
C ALA A 126 -23.52 -6.46 -20.48
N PRO A 127 -23.62 -6.61 -19.15
CA PRO A 127 -22.49 -6.36 -18.25
C PRO A 127 -21.33 -7.30 -18.61
N SER A 128 -20.23 -6.70 -19.05
CA SER A 128 -18.99 -7.42 -19.34
C SER A 128 -17.98 -7.11 -18.25
N GLN A 129 -17.28 -8.13 -17.80
CA GLN A 129 -16.13 -8.02 -16.91
C GLN A 129 -14.83 -8.10 -17.71
N MET A 130 -13.77 -7.57 -17.12
CA MET A 130 -12.38 -7.72 -17.54
C MET A 130 -11.58 -8.28 -16.38
N VAL A 131 -10.50 -8.99 -16.68
CA VAL A 131 -9.52 -9.39 -15.66
C VAL A 131 -8.45 -8.31 -15.56
N VAL A 132 -8.36 -7.66 -14.41
CA VAL A 132 -7.32 -6.69 -14.09
C VAL A 132 -6.13 -7.42 -13.48
N VAL A 133 -4.95 -7.14 -14.01
CA VAL A 133 -3.67 -7.72 -13.68
C VAL A 133 -2.79 -6.62 -13.10
N GLY A 134 -2.31 -6.81 -11.88
CA GLY A 134 -1.27 -6.01 -11.28
C GLY A 134 0.10 -6.63 -11.53
N GLY A 135 0.98 -5.92 -12.23
CA GLY A 135 2.32 -6.37 -12.56
C GLY A 135 3.42 -5.57 -11.87
N ASN A 136 4.61 -5.59 -12.49
CA ASN A 136 5.72 -4.74 -12.11
C ASN A 136 5.44 -3.32 -12.57
N CYS A 137 4.82 -2.54 -11.69
CA CYS A 137 4.56 -1.12 -11.88
C CYS A 137 3.54 -0.78 -12.98
N SER A 138 2.70 -1.75 -13.31
CA SER A 138 1.63 -1.59 -14.28
C SER A 138 0.36 -2.27 -13.83
N LEU A 139 -0.75 -1.77 -14.35
CA LEU A 139 -2.08 -2.36 -14.27
C LEU A 139 -2.57 -2.57 -15.69
N GLN A 140 -2.98 -3.78 -16.02
CA GLN A 140 -3.49 -4.14 -17.34
C GLN A 140 -4.84 -4.82 -17.18
N GLY A 141 -5.84 -4.48 -18.00
CA GLY A 141 -7.16 -5.11 -18.00
C GLY A 141 -7.41 -5.83 -19.32
N PHE A 142 -7.75 -7.11 -19.27
CA PHE A 142 -8.00 -7.94 -20.45
C PHE A 142 -9.46 -8.38 -20.56
N ASP A 143 -9.99 -8.38 -21.79
CA ASP A 143 -11.29 -8.99 -22.10
C ASP A 143 -11.20 -10.52 -22.25
N LYS A 144 -12.33 -11.14 -22.62
CA LYS A 144 -12.44 -12.59 -22.83
C LYS A 144 -11.57 -13.08 -23.99
N GLU A 145 -11.28 -12.23 -24.95
CA GLU A 145 -10.47 -12.52 -26.13
C GLU A 145 -8.97 -12.28 -25.88
N GLY A 146 -8.60 -11.70 -24.74
CA GLY A 146 -7.22 -11.34 -24.40
C GLY A 146 -6.74 -10.02 -25.03
N ASN A 147 -7.67 -9.15 -25.44
CA ASN A 147 -7.39 -7.77 -25.82
C ASN A 147 -7.27 -6.89 -24.59
N GLU A 148 -6.34 -5.94 -24.65
CA GLU A 148 -6.12 -4.97 -23.58
C GLU A 148 -7.19 -3.86 -23.67
N LEU A 149 -8.04 -3.77 -22.66
CA LEU A 149 -9.07 -2.73 -22.51
C LEU A 149 -8.63 -1.58 -21.62
N PHE A 150 -7.71 -1.85 -20.70
CA PHE A 150 -7.27 -0.92 -19.68
C PHE A 150 -5.77 -1.05 -19.49
N TRP A 151 -5.06 0.07 -19.41
CA TRP A 151 -3.65 0.08 -19.07
C TRP A 151 -3.28 1.36 -18.34
N THR A 152 -2.61 1.23 -17.21
CA THR A 152 -2.03 2.36 -16.48
C THR A 152 -0.75 1.95 -15.76
N VAL A 153 0.03 2.95 -15.35
CA VAL A 153 1.30 2.78 -14.64
C VAL A 153 1.08 3.07 -13.16
N THR A 154 1.70 2.27 -12.30
CA THR A 154 1.69 2.46 -10.84
C THR A 154 3.08 2.86 -10.35
N GLY A 155 3.17 3.42 -9.13
CA GLY A 155 4.45 3.90 -8.59
C GLY A 155 5.48 2.78 -8.39
N ASP A 156 5.03 1.60 -7.95
CA ASP A 156 5.85 0.39 -7.78
C ASP A 156 5.00 -0.87 -8.06
N ASN A 157 5.57 -2.05 -7.83
CA ASN A 157 4.93 -3.34 -8.02
C ASN A 157 3.59 -3.40 -7.30
N VAL A 158 2.57 -3.80 -8.04
CA VAL A 158 1.23 -3.98 -7.51
C VAL A 158 1.16 -5.31 -6.77
N ARG A 159 0.70 -5.30 -5.52
CA ARG A 159 0.60 -6.50 -4.67
C ARG A 159 -0.84 -6.89 -4.34
N ALA A 160 -1.74 -5.92 -4.31
CA ALA A 160 -3.12 -6.12 -3.91
C ALA A 160 -4.06 -5.29 -4.77
N LEU A 161 -5.24 -5.85 -5.07
CA LEU A 161 -6.30 -5.22 -5.85
C LEU A 161 -7.63 -5.47 -5.18
N THR A 162 -8.49 -4.46 -5.10
CA THR A 162 -9.88 -4.62 -4.70
C THR A 162 -10.77 -3.57 -5.36
N LEU A 163 -12.09 -3.73 -5.28
CA LEU A 163 -13.08 -2.81 -5.87
C LEU A 163 -13.98 -2.25 -4.80
N THR A 164 -13.95 -0.93 -4.58
CA THR A 164 -14.81 -0.27 -3.59
C THR A 164 -15.03 1.20 -3.97
N ASP A 165 -16.20 1.75 -3.62
CA ASP A 165 -16.54 3.16 -3.79
C ASP A 165 -15.92 4.03 -2.68
N VAL A 166 -14.63 4.33 -2.81
CA VAL A 166 -13.85 5.18 -1.89
C VAL A 166 -14.34 6.63 -1.91
N THR A 167 -14.82 7.11 -3.07
CA THR A 167 -15.27 8.51 -3.20
C THR A 167 -16.72 8.73 -2.76
N GLY A 168 -17.53 7.67 -2.66
CA GLY A 168 -18.93 7.73 -2.24
C GLY A 168 -19.88 8.19 -3.35
N HIS A 169 -19.47 8.05 -4.61
CA HIS A 169 -20.24 8.47 -5.79
C HIS A 169 -21.10 7.35 -6.40
N GLY A 170 -21.13 6.17 -5.78
CA GLY A 170 -21.96 5.04 -6.15
C GLY A 170 -21.40 4.14 -7.24
N ARG A 171 -20.15 4.34 -7.67
CA ARG A 171 -19.42 3.44 -8.57
C ARG A 171 -18.18 2.93 -7.86
N ASP A 172 -17.83 1.67 -8.07
CA ASP A 172 -16.61 1.14 -7.46
C ASP A 172 -15.38 1.64 -8.19
N GLU A 173 -14.36 2.06 -7.45
CA GLU A 173 -13.03 2.34 -7.98
C GLU A 173 -12.11 1.14 -7.77
N LEU A 174 -11.11 1.01 -8.65
CA LEU A 174 -10.06 0.02 -8.52
C LEU A 174 -9.05 0.50 -7.48
N VAL A 175 -9.09 -0.10 -6.29
CA VAL A 175 -8.14 0.19 -5.21
C VAL A 175 -6.93 -0.72 -5.33
N VAL A 176 -5.76 -0.10 -5.35
CA VAL A 176 -4.48 -0.73 -5.70
C VAL A 176 -3.49 -0.49 -4.57
N GLY A 177 -2.90 -1.57 -4.07
CA GLY A 177 -1.83 -1.52 -3.08
C GLY A 177 -0.48 -1.85 -3.71
N SER A 178 0.51 -0.98 -3.47
CA SER A 178 1.83 -1.06 -4.11
C SER A 178 2.99 -1.23 -3.11
N ASP A 179 4.16 -1.64 -3.63
CA ASP A 179 5.39 -1.81 -2.84
C ASP A 179 6.01 -0.46 -2.37
N ASP A 180 5.56 0.68 -2.89
CA ASP A 180 5.94 2.06 -2.49
C ASP A 180 5.21 2.57 -1.23
N PHE A 181 4.47 1.68 -0.57
CA PHE A 181 3.65 1.94 0.62
C PHE A 181 2.40 2.76 0.35
N GLU A 182 2.00 2.92 -0.92
CA GLU A 182 0.80 3.68 -1.27
C GLU A 182 -0.40 2.79 -1.61
N ILE A 183 -1.57 3.24 -1.16
CA ILE A 183 -2.88 2.74 -1.61
C ILE A 183 -3.48 3.82 -2.52
N ARG A 184 -3.81 3.45 -3.76
CA ARG A 184 -4.38 4.35 -4.77
C ARG A 184 -5.72 3.82 -5.25
N ALA A 185 -6.75 4.67 -5.29
CA ALA A 185 -8.03 4.36 -5.91
C ALA A 185 -8.08 4.96 -7.32
N PHE A 186 -8.27 4.12 -8.32
CA PHE A 186 -8.36 4.48 -9.72
C PHE A 186 -9.81 4.47 -10.19
N GLN A 187 -10.26 5.61 -10.71
CA GLN A 187 -11.44 5.70 -11.53
C GLN A 187 -11.00 5.78 -12.99
N GLN A 188 -11.14 4.67 -13.72
CA GLN A 188 -10.55 4.54 -15.06
C GLN A 188 -9.04 4.82 -15.01
N ASP A 189 -8.55 5.82 -15.75
CA ASP A 189 -7.13 6.19 -15.77
C ASP A 189 -6.75 7.21 -14.68
N GLU A 190 -7.71 7.73 -13.91
CA GLU A 190 -7.49 8.81 -12.92
C GLU A 190 -7.35 8.29 -11.50
N VAL A 191 -6.34 8.77 -10.76
CA VAL A 191 -6.18 8.52 -9.33
C VAL A 191 -7.07 9.51 -8.56
N VAL A 192 -8.17 9.02 -7.98
CA VAL A 192 -9.14 9.84 -7.24
C VAL A 192 -8.88 9.90 -5.74
N PHE A 193 -8.09 8.95 -5.24
CA PHE A 193 -7.64 8.89 -3.86
C PHE A 193 -6.26 8.23 -3.79
N GLU A 194 -5.42 8.75 -2.91
CA GLU A 194 -4.08 8.24 -2.63
C GLU A 194 -3.79 8.44 -1.14
N CYS A 195 -3.27 7.41 -0.49
CA CYS A 195 -2.72 7.54 0.85
C CYS A 195 -1.45 6.72 1.02
N THR A 196 -0.51 7.26 1.80
CA THR A 196 0.73 6.58 2.16
C THR A 196 0.58 5.87 3.50
N GLU A 197 0.95 4.61 3.53
CA GLU A 197 1.02 3.76 4.71
C GLU A 197 2.47 3.54 5.17
N THR A 198 2.63 2.86 6.30
CA THR A 198 3.94 2.70 6.97
C THR A 198 4.81 1.55 6.41
N SER A 199 4.29 0.74 5.48
CA SER A 199 4.99 -0.40 4.91
C SER A 199 4.29 -0.89 3.63
N LYS A 200 4.87 -1.90 2.97
CA LYS A 200 4.36 -2.49 1.73
C LYS A 200 2.97 -3.05 1.93
N ILE A 201 2.07 -2.74 1.00
CA ILE A 201 0.73 -3.31 1.02
C ILE A 201 0.84 -4.75 0.57
N LEU A 202 0.30 -5.64 1.38
CA LEU A 202 0.31 -7.07 1.15
C LEU A 202 -1.00 -7.52 0.54
N ASP A 203 -2.13 -7.11 1.11
CA ASP A 203 -3.43 -7.58 0.68
C ASP A 203 -4.51 -6.53 0.96
N LEU A 204 -5.58 -6.55 0.17
CA LEU A 204 -6.70 -5.61 0.22
C LEU A 204 -8.00 -6.39 0.04
N THR A 205 -9.01 -6.08 0.84
CA THR A 205 -10.32 -6.73 0.73
C THR A 205 -11.44 -5.71 0.85
N THR A 206 -12.43 -5.83 -0.04
CA THR A 206 -13.66 -5.06 0.07
C THR A 206 -14.52 -5.66 1.16
N ILE A 207 -15.03 -4.80 2.03
CA ILE A 207 -15.87 -5.19 3.15
C ILE A 207 -17.33 -4.86 2.77
N ASP A 208 -17.63 -3.57 2.68
CA ASP A 208 -18.92 -3.00 2.30
C ASP A 208 -18.72 -1.73 1.47
N LYS A 209 -19.80 -1.05 1.10
CA LYS A 209 -19.74 0.18 0.31
C LYS A 209 -18.91 1.25 1.00
N GLY A 210 -17.78 1.60 0.38
CA GLY A 210 -16.83 2.58 0.90
C GLY A 210 -16.03 2.10 2.11
N LEU A 211 -16.04 0.80 2.43
CA LEU A 211 -15.21 0.20 3.48
C LEU A 211 -14.29 -0.86 2.87
N PHE A 212 -13.00 -0.72 3.11
CA PHE A 212 -12.01 -1.72 2.68
C PHE A 212 -10.98 -1.99 3.77
N GLY A 213 -10.60 -3.26 3.88
CA GLY A 213 -9.54 -3.74 4.74
C GLY A 213 -8.19 -3.70 4.03
N TYR A 214 -7.13 -3.46 4.79
CA TYR A 214 -5.76 -3.47 4.27
C TYR A 214 -4.82 -4.21 5.22
N ALA A 215 -3.82 -4.86 4.64
CA ALA A 215 -2.79 -5.60 5.35
C ALA A 215 -1.40 -5.16 4.88
N LEU A 216 -0.46 -4.96 5.82
CA LEU A 216 0.89 -4.48 5.55
C LEU A 216 1.96 -5.50 5.96
N ALA A 217 3.12 -5.44 5.31
CA ALA A 217 4.24 -6.36 5.57
C ALA A 217 4.81 -6.27 6.98
N ASN A 218 4.68 -5.10 7.64
CA ASN A 218 5.14 -4.87 9.01
C ASN A 218 4.21 -5.44 10.10
N GLY A 219 3.19 -6.23 9.73
CA GLY A 219 2.25 -6.84 10.67
C GLY A 219 1.03 -5.98 11.00
N THR A 220 0.84 -4.85 10.31
CA THR A 220 -0.32 -3.98 10.51
C THR A 220 -1.50 -4.45 9.66
N VAL A 221 -2.68 -4.50 10.26
CA VAL A 221 -3.97 -4.69 9.57
C VAL A 221 -4.92 -3.59 10.03
N GLY A 222 -5.72 -3.04 9.13
CA GLY A 222 -6.68 -2.01 9.48
C GLY A 222 -7.81 -1.90 8.47
N VAL A 223 -8.69 -0.93 8.71
CA VAL A 223 -9.85 -0.65 7.86
C VAL A 223 -9.90 0.83 7.52
N TYR A 224 -10.20 1.12 6.27
CA TYR A 224 -10.53 2.45 5.76
C TYR A 224 -12.04 2.59 5.56
N LYS A 225 -12.57 3.76 5.93
CA LYS A 225 -13.93 4.23 5.64
C LYS A 225 -13.82 5.43 4.71
N GLY A 226 -14.08 5.21 3.43
CA GLY A 226 -13.80 6.16 2.36
C GLY A 226 -12.33 6.57 2.39
N LYS A 227 -12.08 7.86 2.57
CA LYS A 227 -10.73 8.45 2.60
C LYS A 227 -10.07 8.43 3.99
N HIS A 228 -10.74 7.94 5.02
CA HIS A 228 -10.28 8.00 6.40
C HIS A 228 -10.00 6.62 6.98
N ARG A 229 -8.85 6.45 7.62
CA ARG A 229 -8.51 5.24 8.37
C ARG A 229 -9.38 5.16 9.63
N ALA A 230 -10.21 4.13 9.74
CA ALA A 230 -11.10 3.92 10.87
C ALA A 230 -10.35 3.39 12.10
N TRP A 231 -9.59 2.30 11.91
CA TRP A 231 -8.71 1.74 12.94
C TRP A 231 -7.60 0.93 12.28
N ARG A 232 -6.58 0.60 13.08
CA ARG A 232 -5.52 -0.35 12.72
C ARG A 232 -4.98 -1.04 13.97
N VAL A 233 -4.46 -2.24 13.77
CA VAL A 233 -3.78 -3.03 14.80
C VAL A 233 -2.49 -3.56 14.21
N LYS A 234 -1.43 -3.56 15.01
CA LYS A 234 -0.12 -4.11 14.64
C LYS A 234 0.17 -5.38 15.42
N SER A 235 0.66 -6.40 14.72
CA SER A 235 1.12 -7.66 15.26
C SER A 235 2.60 -7.86 14.97
N LYS A 236 3.23 -8.82 15.65
CA LYS A 236 4.61 -9.24 15.36
C LYS A 236 4.71 -10.13 14.12
N ASN A 237 3.61 -10.79 13.79
CA ASN A 237 3.51 -11.72 12.68
C ASN A 237 3.04 -10.97 11.44
N THR A 238 3.35 -11.50 10.26
CA THR A 238 2.94 -10.88 8.99
C THR A 238 1.59 -11.45 8.56
N PRO A 239 0.59 -10.60 8.21
CA PRO A 239 -0.66 -11.07 7.62
C PRO A 239 -0.40 -11.57 6.19
N VAL A 240 -0.88 -12.78 5.89
CA VAL A 240 -0.71 -13.41 4.57
C VAL A 240 -1.93 -13.15 3.69
N ALA A 241 -3.13 -13.27 4.25
CA ALA A 241 -4.40 -13.08 3.55
C ALA A 241 -5.40 -12.34 4.44
N VAL A 242 -6.21 -11.46 3.85
CA VAL A 242 -7.36 -10.82 4.49
C VAL A 242 -8.61 -10.99 3.63
N HIS A 243 -9.73 -11.30 4.28
CA HIS A 243 -11.03 -11.47 3.61
C HIS A 243 -12.13 -10.87 4.47
N SER A 244 -13.22 -10.43 3.85
CA SER A 244 -14.41 -9.98 4.57
C SER A 244 -15.46 -11.09 4.63
N PHE A 245 -15.98 -11.37 5.82
CA PHE A 245 -16.99 -12.40 6.02
C PHE A 245 -17.71 -12.16 7.35
N ASP A 246 -19.03 -12.29 7.37
CA ASP A 246 -19.84 -12.28 8.59
C ASP A 246 -19.69 -13.64 9.29
N ILE A 247 -18.78 -13.72 10.26
CA ILE A 247 -18.45 -14.98 10.92
C ILE A 247 -19.37 -15.23 12.12
N ASP A 248 -19.86 -14.19 12.78
CA ASP A 248 -20.70 -14.33 13.98
C ASP A 248 -22.21 -14.37 13.65
N GLY A 249 -22.58 -14.08 12.41
CA GLY A 249 -23.96 -14.12 11.90
C GLY A 249 -24.79 -12.93 12.35
N ASP A 250 -24.16 -11.81 12.75
CA ASP A 250 -24.85 -10.60 13.20
C ASP A 250 -25.35 -9.71 12.06
N GLY A 251 -25.00 -10.05 10.81
CA GLY A 251 -25.38 -9.33 9.60
C GLY A 251 -24.41 -8.22 9.19
N GLU A 252 -23.44 -7.88 10.05
CA GLU A 252 -22.27 -7.08 9.68
C GLU A 252 -21.10 -8.01 9.37
N LYS A 253 -20.27 -7.65 8.38
CA LYS A 253 -19.09 -8.48 8.09
C LYS A 253 -17.98 -8.24 9.12
N GLU A 254 -17.14 -9.23 9.35
CA GLU A 254 -15.84 -9.05 10.00
C GLU A 254 -14.71 -8.98 8.96
N ILE A 255 -13.57 -8.46 9.40
CA ILE A 255 -12.30 -8.71 8.70
C ILE A 255 -11.65 -9.98 9.26
N VAL A 256 -11.53 -11.00 8.41
CA VAL A 256 -10.88 -12.27 8.70
C VAL A 256 -9.43 -12.21 8.24
N ILE A 257 -8.51 -12.60 9.11
CA ILE A 257 -7.07 -12.41 8.93
C ILE A 257 -6.36 -13.75 9.13
N GLY A 258 -5.59 -14.14 8.11
CA GLY A 258 -4.67 -15.27 8.14
C GLY A 258 -3.24 -14.81 8.34
N TRP A 259 -2.57 -15.34 9.36
CA TRP A 259 -1.20 -14.96 9.70
C TRP A 259 -0.18 -16.01 9.25
N ASN A 260 1.06 -15.57 9.03
CA ASN A 260 2.18 -16.43 8.64
C ASN A 260 2.61 -17.45 9.72
N ASN A 261 2.07 -17.36 10.94
CA ASN A 261 2.33 -18.31 12.02
C ASN A 261 1.19 -19.31 12.22
N GLY A 262 0.21 -19.34 11.31
CA GLY A 262 -0.96 -20.22 11.38
C GLY A 262 -2.10 -19.67 12.23
N LYS A 263 -1.96 -18.50 12.85
CA LYS A 263 -3.08 -17.86 13.53
C LYS A 263 -4.15 -17.46 12.51
N PHE A 264 -5.40 -17.73 12.85
CA PHE A 264 -6.59 -17.27 12.13
C PHE A 264 -7.41 -16.42 13.10
N GLU A 265 -7.78 -15.20 12.74
CA GLU A 265 -8.63 -14.37 13.61
C GLU A 265 -9.63 -13.55 12.80
N ALA A 266 -10.80 -13.29 13.37
CA ALA A 266 -11.79 -12.38 12.83
C ALA A 266 -11.96 -11.19 13.76
N ARG A 267 -12.10 -9.98 13.20
CA ARG A 267 -12.22 -8.74 13.95
C ARG A 267 -13.39 -7.88 13.48
N LYS A 268 -14.06 -7.20 14.40
CA LYS A 268 -15.16 -6.28 14.07
C LYS A 268 -14.66 -5.06 13.30
N ILE A 269 -15.45 -4.61 12.32
CA ILE A 269 -15.14 -3.42 11.52
C ILE A 269 -15.19 -2.15 12.37
N ALA A 270 -16.05 -2.08 13.39
CA ALA A 270 -16.27 -0.85 14.15
C ALA A 270 -15.05 -0.41 14.97
N ASN A 271 -14.33 -1.35 15.59
CA ASN A 271 -13.29 -1.06 16.59
C ASN A 271 -12.05 -1.97 16.52
N GLY A 272 -12.05 -3.00 15.66
CA GLY A 272 -10.94 -3.95 15.54
C GLY A 272 -10.83 -4.96 16.69
N GLU A 273 -11.85 -5.10 17.53
CA GLU A 273 -11.91 -6.14 18.58
C GLU A 273 -12.01 -7.54 17.94
N VAL A 274 -11.39 -8.52 18.61
CA VAL A 274 -11.33 -9.91 18.12
C VAL A 274 -12.63 -10.62 18.46
N VAL A 275 -13.31 -11.13 17.45
CA VAL A 275 -14.56 -11.91 17.56
C VAL A 275 -14.25 -13.39 17.64
N HIS A 276 -13.38 -13.86 16.75
CA HIS A 276 -13.02 -15.27 16.64
C HIS A 276 -11.51 -15.44 16.50
N LYS A 277 -11.01 -16.57 17.00
CA LYS A 277 -9.60 -16.95 16.90
C LYS A 277 -9.45 -18.45 16.83
N ASP A 278 -8.62 -18.91 15.90
CA ASP A 278 -8.15 -20.29 15.78
C ASP A 278 -6.64 -20.34 15.46
N MET A 279 -6.05 -21.54 15.53
CA MET A 279 -4.66 -21.82 15.24
C MET A 279 -4.53 -23.06 14.35
N PHE A 280 -3.84 -22.88 13.23
CA PHE A 280 -3.42 -23.94 12.31
C PHE A 280 -2.03 -24.46 12.69
N GLY A 281 -1.72 -25.70 12.28
CA GLY A 281 -0.39 -26.28 12.47
C GLY A 281 0.69 -25.66 11.58
N ALA A 282 0.27 -24.97 10.51
CA ALA A 282 1.11 -24.36 9.50
C ALA A 282 0.63 -22.93 9.17
N PRO A 283 1.46 -22.08 8.53
CA PRO A 283 1.06 -20.76 8.05
C PRO A 283 -0.24 -20.78 7.25
N VAL A 284 -1.07 -19.75 7.40
CA VAL A 284 -2.25 -19.57 6.53
C VAL A 284 -1.77 -19.14 5.15
N ALA A 285 -2.19 -19.85 4.10
CA ALA A 285 -1.87 -19.54 2.72
C ALA A 285 -2.92 -18.60 2.09
N ALA A 286 -4.21 -18.88 2.28
CA ALA A 286 -5.29 -18.12 1.65
C ALA A 286 -6.61 -18.26 2.42
N ILE A 287 -7.48 -17.27 2.29
CA ILE A 287 -8.84 -17.26 2.86
C ILE A 287 -9.79 -16.89 1.73
N VAL A 288 -10.85 -17.68 1.55
CA VAL A 288 -11.86 -17.51 0.50
C VAL A 288 -13.24 -17.80 1.09
N SER A 289 -14.32 -17.36 0.45
CA SER A 289 -15.68 -17.67 0.88
C SER A 289 -16.49 -18.34 -0.22
N ALA A 290 -17.25 -19.38 0.13
CA ALA A 290 -18.20 -20.05 -0.75
C ALA A 290 -19.13 -20.98 0.04
N ASP A 291 -20.31 -21.27 -0.50
CA ASP A 291 -21.17 -22.38 -0.04
C ASP A 291 -20.59 -23.73 -0.48
N TYR A 292 -19.49 -24.15 0.16
CA TYR A 292 -18.71 -25.30 -0.28
C TYR A 292 -19.45 -26.63 -0.16
N ARG A 293 -20.32 -26.74 0.85
CA ARG A 293 -21.12 -27.93 1.14
C ARG A 293 -22.47 -27.95 0.40
N MET A 294 -22.81 -26.90 -0.34
CA MET A 294 -24.09 -26.74 -1.05
C MET A 294 -25.29 -26.83 -0.11
N ASP A 295 -25.15 -26.29 1.11
CA ASP A 295 -26.22 -26.25 2.13
C ASP A 295 -27.01 -24.94 2.11
N GLY A 296 -26.67 -24.02 1.21
CA GLY A 296 -27.32 -22.73 1.04
C GLY A 296 -26.70 -21.61 1.87
N ASN A 297 -25.71 -21.90 2.72
CA ASN A 297 -25.00 -20.90 3.52
C ASN A 297 -23.58 -20.73 3.00
N GLU A 298 -23.13 -19.48 2.87
CA GLU A 298 -21.71 -19.24 2.61
C GLU A 298 -20.87 -19.59 3.82
N GLU A 299 -19.65 -20.07 3.56
CA GLU A 299 -18.67 -20.45 4.56
C GLU A 299 -17.35 -19.77 4.25
N VAL A 300 -16.60 -19.39 5.28
CA VAL A 300 -15.22 -18.95 5.12
C VAL A 300 -14.30 -20.16 5.18
N ILE A 301 -13.55 -20.36 4.11
CA ILE A 301 -12.62 -21.47 3.90
C ILE A 301 -11.21 -20.93 4.06
N CYS A 302 -10.49 -21.45 5.05
CA CYS A 302 -9.11 -21.10 5.32
C CYS A 302 -8.20 -22.26 4.92
N CYS A 303 -7.22 -21.96 4.07
CA CYS A 303 -6.24 -22.92 3.56
C CYS A 303 -4.87 -22.62 4.16
N SER A 304 -4.19 -23.64 4.69
CA SER A 304 -2.80 -23.56 5.15
C SER A 304 -1.81 -23.90 4.03
N THR A 305 -0.54 -23.52 4.22
CA THR A 305 0.54 -23.82 3.26
C THR A 305 0.84 -25.30 3.12
N GLU A 306 0.49 -26.14 4.11
CA GLU A 306 0.67 -27.60 4.07
C GLU A 306 -0.58 -28.34 3.53
N GLY A 307 -1.61 -27.61 3.08
CA GLY A 307 -2.81 -28.21 2.48
C GLY A 307 -3.86 -28.68 3.49
N GLU A 308 -3.76 -28.28 4.76
CA GLU A 308 -4.89 -28.33 5.70
C GLU A 308 -5.90 -27.25 5.34
N ILE A 309 -7.18 -27.63 5.20
CA ILE A 309 -8.28 -26.74 4.87
C ILE A 309 -9.38 -26.88 5.92
N ARG A 310 -9.84 -25.74 6.44
CA ARG A 310 -10.94 -25.67 7.42
C ARG A 310 -11.99 -24.70 6.91
N GLY A 311 -13.25 -25.11 6.96
CA GLY A 311 -14.40 -24.23 6.71
C GLY A 311 -15.07 -23.81 8.01
N TYR A 312 -15.48 -22.55 8.11
CA TYR A 312 -16.27 -22.01 9.21
C TYR A 312 -17.56 -21.42 8.66
N PHE A 313 -18.67 -21.61 9.36
CA PHE A 313 -19.99 -21.12 8.97
C PHE A 313 -20.46 -20.06 9.97
N ALA A 314 -21.29 -19.13 9.51
CA ALA A 314 -21.93 -18.13 10.37
C ALA A 314 -22.93 -18.83 11.30
N THR A 315 -22.72 -18.74 12.62
CA THR A 315 -23.66 -19.27 13.60
C THR A 315 -24.94 -18.42 13.64
N GLN A 316 -25.90 -18.68 12.75
CA GLN A 316 -27.24 -18.13 12.90
C GLN A 316 -27.93 -18.79 14.11
N GLY A 317 -28.22 -17.99 15.14
CA GLY A 317 -29.26 -18.24 16.16
C GLY A 317 -29.37 -19.65 16.77
N ASP A 318 -28.93 -19.80 18.02
CA ASP A 318 -29.43 -20.78 18.99
C ASP A 318 -29.53 -22.27 18.55
N MET A 319 -28.61 -22.74 17.69
CA MET A 319 -28.38 -24.19 17.58
C MET A 319 -27.65 -24.70 18.82
N GLN A 320 -28.43 -25.34 19.70
CA GLN A 320 -27.97 -26.17 20.81
C GLN A 320 -27.15 -27.39 20.30
N ALA A 321 -25.91 -27.18 19.90
CA ALA A 321 -24.85 -28.19 20.00
C ALA A 321 -24.03 -27.85 21.25
N PRO A 322 -23.74 -28.80 22.16
CA PRO A 322 -23.67 -28.60 23.62
C PRO A 322 -22.92 -27.31 24.06
N VAL A 323 -23.66 -26.20 24.12
CA VAL A 323 -23.16 -24.81 24.29
C VAL A 323 -22.76 -24.51 25.75
N VAL A 324 -22.85 -25.49 26.65
CA VAL A 324 -22.60 -25.26 28.08
C VAL A 324 -21.11 -25.01 28.37
N ASN A 325 -20.19 -25.46 27.50
CA ASN A 325 -18.74 -25.33 27.76
C ASN A 325 -18.08 -24.11 27.09
N GLU A 326 -18.47 -23.66 25.89
CA GLU A 326 -17.78 -22.53 25.24
C GLU A 326 -18.15 -21.17 25.85
N LYS A 327 -19.43 -20.93 26.17
CA LYS A 327 -19.87 -19.69 26.86
C LYS A 327 -19.24 -19.59 28.26
N ALA A 328 -19.15 -20.71 28.97
CA ALA A 328 -18.48 -20.75 30.26
C ALA A 328 -16.98 -20.42 30.16
N VAL A 329 -16.30 -20.87 29.09
CA VAL A 329 -14.87 -20.60 28.88
C VAL A 329 -14.60 -19.14 28.48
N THR A 330 -15.44 -18.52 27.64
CA THR A 330 -15.32 -17.08 27.33
C THR A 330 -15.65 -16.22 28.54
N GLU A 331 -16.72 -16.53 29.28
CA GLU A 331 -17.05 -15.85 30.54
C GLU A 331 -15.92 -16.01 31.56
N GLU A 332 -15.32 -17.20 31.67
CA GLU A 332 -14.18 -17.44 32.55
C GLU A 332 -12.95 -16.63 32.12
N GLN A 333 -12.67 -16.51 30.82
CA GLN A 333 -11.59 -15.65 30.32
C GLN A 333 -11.84 -14.16 30.59
N GLU A 334 -13.08 -13.69 30.44
CA GLU A 334 -13.46 -12.32 30.80
C GLU A 334 -13.35 -12.08 32.30
N VAL A 335 -13.80 -13.01 33.14
CA VAL A 335 -13.64 -12.97 34.59
C VAL A 335 -12.16 -12.97 34.97
N VAL A 336 -11.32 -13.73 34.28
CA VAL A 336 -9.85 -13.70 34.46
C VAL A 336 -9.27 -12.34 34.04
N LYS A 337 -9.73 -11.74 32.94
CA LYS A 337 -9.28 -10.40 32.50
C LYS A 337 -9.69 -9.33 33.50
N LEU A 338 -10.95 -9.34 33.95
CA LEU A 338 -11.50 -8.41 34.93
C LEU A 338 -10.88 -8.59 36.32
N SER A 339 -10.60 -9.82 36.73
CA SER A 339 -9.91 -10.09 38.01
C SER A 339 -8.46 -9.62 37.98
N LYS A 340 -7.75 -9.77 36.85
CA LYS A 340 -6.42 -9.17 36.65
C LYS A 340 -6.48 -7.65 36.71
N GLN A 341 -7.48 -7.03 36.06
CA GLN A 341 -7.67 -5.58 36.10
C GLN A 341 -8.00 -5.09 37.51
N LYS A 342 -8.86 -5.81 38.24
CA LYS A 342 -9.16 -5.55 39.66
C LYS A 342 -7.92 -5.67 40.53
N ALA A 343 -7.11 -6.70 40.34
CA ALA A 343 -5.85 -6.88 41.08
C ALA A 343 -4.85 -5.75 40.80
N ALA A 344 -4.74 -5.31 39.54
CA ALA A 344 -3.91 -4.17 39.15
C ALA A 344 -4.39 -2.87 39.81
N LEU A 345 -5.69 -2.57 39.76
CA LEU A 345 -6.29 -1.40 40.41
C LEU A 345 -6.17 -1.46 41.94
N GLN A 346 -6.29 -2.63 42.55
CA GLN A 346 -6.06 -2.80 43.98
C GLN A 346 -4.60 -2.57 44.38
N LEU A 347 -3.65 -2.97 43.53
CA LEU A 347 -2.22 -2.69 43.74
C LEU A 347 -1.95 -1.19 43.60
N GLU A 348 -2.54 -0.55 42.59
CA GLU A 348 -2.47 0.90 42.42
C GLU A 348 -3.05 1.64 43.63
N LEU A 349 -4.24 1.26 44.12
CA LEU A 349 -4.84 1.82 45.34
C LEU A 349 -3.93 1.66 46.56
N LYS A 350 -3.39 0.45 46.79
CA LYS A 350 -2.42 0.23 47.88
C LYS A 350 -1.18 1.10 47.73
N SER A 351 -0.69 1.31 46.51
CA SER A 351 0.45 2.19 46.24
C SER A 351 0.13 3.65 46.56
N LEU A 352 -1.06 4.12 46.19
CA LEU A 352 -1.54 5.49 46.46
C LEU A 352 -1.79 5.71 47.95
N GLU A 353 -2.38 4.74 48.65
CA GLU A 353 -2.56 4.76 50.11
C GLU A 353 -1.23 4.78 50.84
N ALA A 354 -0.25 3.97 50.41
CA ALA A 354 1.10 3.97 50.97
C ALA A 354 1.82 5.32 50.74
N LEU A 355 1.67 5.93 49.56
CA LEU A 355 2.17 7.27 49.26
C LEU A 355 1.53 8.32 50.18
N ASN A 356 0.22 8.22 50.45
CA ASN A 356 -0.52 9.17 51.27
C ASN A 356 -0.24 9.00 52.79
N ALA A 357 -0.10 7.76 53.26
CA ALA A 357 0.28 7.46 54.64
C ALA A 357 1.71 7.93 54.96
N SER A 358 2.62 7.74 54.02
CA SER A 358 4.02 8.17 54.14
C SER A 358 4.24 9.67 53.85
N ALA A 359 3.26 10.38 53.29
CA ALA A 359 3.26 11.85 53.23
C ALA A 359 3.01 12.47 54.62
N LYS A 360 2.33 11.74 55.52
CA LYS A 360 2.09 12.17 56.92
C LYS A 360 3.28 11.87 57.87
N SER A 361 4.21 10.99 57.48
CA SER A 361 5.42 10.68 58.26
C SER A 361 6.69 11.11 57.51
N ALA A 362 7.25 12.27 57.89
CA ALA A 362 8.38 12.93 57.22
C ALA A 362 9.77 12.24 57.36
N LYS A 363 9.86 10.90 57.38
CA LYS A 363 11.14 10.18 57.52
C LYS A 363 11.22 8.94 56.63
N THR A 364 11.51 9.14 55.35
CA THR A 364 12.23 8.13 54.54
C THR A 364 13.01 8.83 53.42
N PRO A 365 14.36 8.84 53.45
CA PRO A 365 15.19 9.38 52.40
C PRO A 365 15.48 8.26 51.40
N GLY A 366 14.70 8.22 50.31
CA GLY A 366 14.95 7.27 49.23
C GLY A 366 13.79 7.28 48.24
N LEU A 367 14.09 7.68 47.00
CA LEU A 367 13.20 7.58 45.85
C LEU A 367 11.92 8.42 45.88
N ARG A 368 12.02 9.74 45.96
CA ARG A 368 10.88 10.62 45.60
C ARG A 368 11.31 11.70 44.62
N ILE A 369 10.83 11.56 43.39
CA ILE A 369 10.71 12.70 42.47
C ILE A 369 9.61 13.60 43.01
N LYS A 370 9.79 14.92 42.93
CA LYS A 370 8.75 15.86 43.40
C LYS A 370 7.51 15.71 42.52
N ALA A 371 6.32 15.76 43.13
CA ALA A 371 5.06 15.60 42.40
C ALA A 371 4.81 16.69 41.33
N ASN A 372 5.50 17.85 41.44
CA ASN A 372 5.41 18.94 40.48
C ASN A 372 6.45 18.85 39.35
N THR A 373 7.20 17.75 39.23
CA THR A 373 8.18 17.59 38.16
C THR A 373 7.52 17.62 36.80
N ARG A 374 7.95 18.56 35.94
CA ARG A 374 7.44 18.71 34.58
C ARG A 374 8.53 18.44 33.55
N ILE A 375 8.10 17.93 32.41
CA ILE A 375 8.95 17.74 31.24
C ILE A 375 8.53 18.77 30.20
N GLN A 376 9.50 19.47 29.63
CA GLN A 376 9.29 20.35 28.49
C GLN A 376 10.08 19.85 27.29
N ILE A 377 9.41 19.82 26.14
CA ILE A 377 10.00 19.46 24.85
C ILE A 377 9.96 20.70 23.97
N LYS A 378 11.12 21.14 23.49
CA LYS A 378 11.25 22.31 22.62
C LYS A 378 12.22 22.04 21.47
N PRO A 379 12.00 22.59 20.27
CA PRO A 379 13.00 22.55 19.22
C PRO A 379 14.23 23.35 19.65
N SER A 380 15.41 22.78 19.39
CA SER A 380 16.71 23.40 19.66
C SER A 380 17.15 24.23 18.47
N SER A 381 17.68 25.43 18.71
CA SER A 381 18.17 26.37 17.69
C SER A 381 19.58 26.01 17.17
N SER A 382 19.82 24.72 16.89
CA SER A 382 21.07 24.29 16.26
C SER A 382 21.09 24.68 14.78
N LYS A 383 22.26 25.11 14.28
CA LYS A 383 22.44 25.51 12.86
C LYS A 383 22.64 24.31 11.91
N THR A 384 22.90 23.13 12.44
CA THR A 384 23.35 21.98 11.63
C THR A 384 22.35 20.83 11.56
N ALA A 385 21.50 20.67 12.57
CA ALA A 385 20.50 19.60 12.61
C ALA A 385 19.25 20.04 13.37
N PHE A 386 18.10 19.47 13.01
CA PHE A 386 16.88 19.64 13.80
C PHE A 386 16.93 18.70 15.01
N GLU A 387 16.97 19.29 16.21
CA GLU A 387 17.02 18.55 17.47
C GLU A 387 15.86 18.97 18.36
N LEU A 388 15.18 18.02 18.99
CA LEU A 388 14.23 18.28 20.07
C LEU A 388 14.95 18.18 21.41
N GLN A 389 14.93 19.26 22.18
CA GLN A 389 15.49 19.31 23.52
C GLN A 389 14.41 18.92 24.54
N VAL A 390 14.63 17.80 25.22
CA VAL A 390 13.81 17.32 26.33
C VAL A 390 14.47 17.78 27.63
N THR A 391 13.77 18.62 28.39
CA THR A 391 14.26 19.20 29.65
C THR A 391 13.37 18.81 30.82
N THR A 392 14.00 18.50 31.95
CA THR A 392 13.35 18.34 33.26
C THR A 392 13.79 19.47 34.19
N ASP A 393 13.13 19.56 35.33
CA ASP A 393 13.54 20.44 36.41
C ASP A 393 14.96 20.11 36.93
N SER A 394 15.62 21.09 37.56
CA SER A 394 17.05 21.06 37.89
C SER A 394 17.47 19.94 38.85
N GLU A 395 16.57 19.39 39.64
CA GLU A 395 16.88 18.35 40.65
C GLU A 395 16.80 16.91 40.12
N THR A 396 16.21 16.71 38.94
CA THR A 396 16.03 15.39 38.33
C THR A 396 16.95 15.18 37.12
N VAL A 397 17.15 13.91 36.76
CA VAL A 397 17.94 13.51 35.60
C VAL A 397 17.15 12.56 34.71
N ILE A 398 17.31 12.74 33.41
CA ILE A 398 16.79 11.84 32.37
C ILE A 398 17.81 10.73 32.18
N LYS A 399 17.37 9.49 32.39
CA LYS A 399 18.19 8.30 32.14
C LYS A 399 18.06 7.81 30.70
N MET A 400 16.85 7.92 30.15
CA MET A 400 16.50 7.42 28.83
C MET A 400 15.26 8.18 28.33
N ALA A 401 15.24 8.49 27.04
CA ALA A 401 14.07 9.00 26.35
C ALA A 401 13.75 8.03 25.20
N ILE A 402 12.50 7.58 25.13
CA ILE A 402 12.01 6.73 24.05
C ILE A 402 10.96 7.55 23.31
N VAL A 403 11.12 7.70 22.00
CA VAL A 403 10.17 8.41 21.14
C VAL A 403 9.47 7.39 20.27
N TYR A 404 8.15 7.33 20.35
CA TYR A 404 7.33 6.53 19.46
C TYR A 404 6.69 7.41 18.40
N GLU A 405 6.60 6.87 17.19
CA GLU A 405 5.85 7.46 16.10
C GLU A 405 5.11 6.32 15.42
N TYR A 406 3.79 6.42 15.36
CA TYR A 406 2.96 5.32 14.92
C TYR A 406 2.42 5.54 13.50
N ASP A 407 2.12 6.77 13.10
CA ASP A 407 1.22 7.06 11.98
C ASP A 407 1.93 7.20 10.63
N VAL A 408 3.14 7.75 10.62
CA VAL A 408 3.83 8.26 9.42
C VAL A 408 5.03 7.39 9.02
N GLY A 409 5.67 6.71 9.98
CA GLY A 409 6.89 5.93 9.77
C GLY A 409 8.15 6.80 9.70
N ILE A 410 8.36 7.70 10.67
CA ILE A 410 9.53 8.60 10.68
C ILE A 410 10.85 7.85 10.97
N PHE A 411 10.80 6.79 11.78
CA PHE A 411 11.97 6.05 12.22
C PHE A 411 12.16 4.75 11.42
N ASP A 412 13.40 4.24 11.40
CA ASP A 412 13.70 2.86 10.96
C ASP A 412 13.17 1.88 12.02
N GLY A 413 11.85 1.71 12.08
CA GLY A 413 11.13 1.00 13.13
C GLY A 413 10.01 1.84 13.74
N GLU A 414 9.58 1.50 14.95
CA GLU A 414 8.48 2.19 15.65
C GLU A 414 8.93 3.18 16.73
N SER A 415 10.20 3.12 17.11
CA SER A 415 10.71 3.93 18.21
C SER A 415 12.17 4.29 18.04
N LEU A 416 12.52 5.49 18.49
CA LEU A 416 13.89 5.95 18.68
C LEU A 416 14.21 5.95 20.18
N VAL A 417 15.21 5.18 20.59
CA VAL A 417 15.65 5.11 21.99
C VAL A 417 16.96 5.88 22.15
N ILE A 418 16.94 6.88 23.03
CA ILE A 418 18.11 7.69 23.35
C ILE A 418 18.47 7.48 24.81
N ARG A 419 19.71 7.08 25.03
CA ARG A 419 20.29 6.88 26.36
C ARG A 419 21.56 7.73 26.48
N PRO A 420 21.49 8.88 27.19
CA PRO A 420 22.68 9.65 27.50
C PRO A 420 23.72 8.80 28.25
N PRO A 421 25.02 8.93 27.93
CA PRO A 421 26.08 8.20 28.64
C PRO A 421 26.11 8.59 30.13
N THR A 422 25.89 9.88 30.42
CA THR A 422 25.69 10.42 31.75
C THR A 422 24.27 10.97 31.90
N PRO A 423 23.51 10.55 32.93
CA PRO A 423 22.17 11.11 33.17
C PRO A 423 22.25 12.62 33.40
N ALA A 424 21.50 13.38 32.63
CA ALA A 424 21.48 14.84 32.66
C ALA A 424 20.02 15.34 32.75
N SER A 425 19.82 16.57 33.22
CA SER A 425 18.48 17.20 33.25
C SER A 425 17.96 17.53 31.85
N THR A 426 18.83 17.49 30.84
CA THR A 426 18.51 17.85 29.47
C THR A 426 19.08 16.81 28.51
N VAL A 427 18.28 16.37 27.54
CA VAL A 427 18.67 15.43 26.50
C VAL A 427 18.24 15.97 25.14
N SER A 428 19.17 15.99 24.19
CA SER A 428 18.86 16.32 22.80
C SER A 428 18.48 15.05 22.03
N VAL A 429 17.39 15.15 21.27
CA VAL A 429 16.86 14.11 20.38
C VAL A 429 17.04 14.59 18.94
N PRO A 430 18.05 14.10 18.21
CA PRO A 430 18.21 14.44 16.81
C PRO A 430 17.14 13.73 15.98
N LEU A 431 16.45 14.47 15.11
CA LEU A 431 15.47 13.92 14.18
C LEU A 431 15.95 14.13 12.73
N ASN A 432 16.26 13.02 12.06
CA ASN A 432 16.64 13.04 10.65
C ASN A 432 15.43 12.69 9.79
N LEU A 433 14.55 13.66 9.56
CA LEU A 433 13.34 13.45 8.77
C LEU A 433 13.68 13.40 7.27
N THR A 434 13.28 12.35 6.57
CA THR A 434 13.49 12.17 5.12
C THR A 434 12.35 12.74 4.26
N LYS A 435 11.11 12.78 4.78
CA LYS A 435 9.92 13.32 4.11
C LYS A 435 9.34 14.55 4.84
N HIS A 436 8.55 15.37 4.16
CA HIS A 436 7.86 16.53 4.75
C HIS A 436 6.49 16.12 5.28
N MET A 437 6.41 15.82 6.57
CA MET A 437 5.21 15.23 7.17
C MET A 437 4.97 15.82 8.56
N ALA A 438 3.72 16.13 8.87
CA ALA A 438 3.32 16.44 10.23
C ALA A 438 3.16 15.11 10.99
N ALA A 439 3.66 15.04 12.22
CA ALA A 439 3.57 13.81 13.02
C ALA A 439 3.38 14.12 14.50
N LYS A 440 2.69 13.22 15.19
CA LYS A 440 2.58 13.24 16.65
C LYS A 440 3.62 12.28 17.22
N LEU A 441 4.58 12.84 17.95
CA LEU A 441 5.63 12.08 18.61
C LEU A 441 5.25 11.83 20.08
N ASP A 442 5.16 10.57 20.48
CA ASP A 442 4.85 10.19 21.85
C ASP A 442 6.14 9.82 22.60
N PHE A 443 6.49 10.62 23.60
CA PHE A 443 7.69 10.46 24.40
C PHE A 443 7.38 9.67 25.67
N LYS A 444 8.17 8.62 25.93
CA LYS A 444 8.26 7.95 27.22
C LYS A 444 9.63 8.22 27.82
N ILE A 445 9.66 9.04 28.87
CA ILE A 445 10.91 9.57 29.42
C ILE A 445 11.12 9.00 30.81
N LEU A 446 12.25 8.30 30.98
CA LEU A 446 12.67 7.73 32.26
C LEU A 446 13.40 8.80 33.06
N VAL A 447 12.75 9.28 34.11
CA VAL A 447 13.26 10.32 35.01
C VAL A 447 13.60 9.70 36.37
N GLY A 448 14.70 10.14 36.97
CA GLY A 448 15.15 9.73 38.30
C GLY A 448 15.80 10.86 39.08
N SER A 449 16.04 10.63 40.36
CA SER A 449 16.87 11.52 41.20
C SER A 449 18.36 11.39 40.83
N ARG A 450 19.15 12.45 41.05
CA ARG A 450 20.62 12.41 40.88
C ARG A 450 21.25 11.33 41.80
N GLY A 451 21.61 10.19 41.21
CA GLY A 451 22.18 9.03 41.91
C GLY A 451 21.91 7.70 41.18
N ASN A 452 22.48 6.59 41.67
CA ASN A 452 22.18 5.24 41.17
C ASN A 452 20.84 4.76 41.74
N ALA A 453 19.73 5.30 41.21
CA ALA A 453 18.40 4.78 41.50
C ALA A 453 18.17 3.49 40.68
N SER A 454 17.67 2.43 41.33
CA SER A 454 17.24 1.21 40.65
C SER A 454 15.85 1.36 40.01
N ASN A 455 15.03 2.30 40.50
CA ASN A 455 13.69 2.56 39.99
C ASN A 455 13.59 3.98 39.43
N PHE A 456 12.91 4.13 38.29
CA PHE A 456 12.70 5.39 37.57
C PHE A 456 11.20 5.59 37.32
N HIS A 457 10.77 6.84 37.22
CA HIS A 457 9.41 7.16 36.77
C HIS A 457 9.41 7.30 35.25
N VAL A 458 8.36 6.78 34.60
CA VAL A 458 8.12 6.97 33.17
C VAL A 458 7.09 8.07 33.02
N PHE A 459 7.50 9.20 32.44
CA PHE A 459 6.60 10.28 32.07
C PHE A 459 6.21 10.12 30.61
N GLU A 460 4.91 10.21 30.33
CA GLU A 460 4.35 10.15 28.98
C GLU A 460 3.95 11.56 28.55
N THR A 461 4.54 12.06 27.46
CA THR A 461 4.21 13.39 26.91
C THR A 461 4.23 13.34 25.39
N SER A 462 3.34 14.07 24.73
CA SER A 462 3.29 14.13 23.27
C SER A 462 3.82 15.47 22.74
N TYR A 463 4.45 15.45 21.58
CA TYR A 463 4.89 16.64 20.84
C TYR A 463 4.37 16.59 19.40
N SER A 464 3.75 17.66 18.93
CA SER A 464 3.29 17.77 17.54
C SER A 464 4.40 18.37 16.70
N LEU A 465 4.93 17.58 15.76
CA LEU A 465 5.96 17.97 14.82
C LEU A 465 5.31 18.67 13.60
N PRO A 466 5.67 19.93 13.31
CA PRO A 466 5.20 20.62 12.11
C PRO A 466 5.70 19.96 10.81
N LYS A 467 4.92 20.08 9.73
CA LYS A 467 5.22 19.42 8.44
C LYS A 467 6.57 19.81 7.84
N PHE A 468 6.95 21.07 8.02
CA PHE A 468 8.19 21.64 7.48
C PHE A 468 9.26 21.87 8.58
N ALA A 469 9.27 21.05 9.63
CA ALA A 469 10.24 21.16 10.73
C ALA A 469 11.72 21.11 10.30
N MET A 470 12.03 20.51 9.14
CA MET A 470 13.40 20.48 8.59
C MET A 470 13.87 21.83 8.01
N PHE A 471 13.04 22.88 8.04
CA PHE A 471 13.42 24.21 7.58
C PHE A 471 13.66 25.14 8.77
N CYS A 472 14.92 25.55 8.91
CA CYS A 472 15.33 26.52 9.92
C CYS A 472 15.01 27.94 9.45
N HIS A 473 14.31 28.73 10.27
CA HIS A 473 14.11 30.15 10.01
C HIS A 473 15.42 30.94 10.21
N VAL A 474 15.82 31.71 9.20
CA VAL A 474 17.05 32.52 9.17
C VAL A 474 16.68 33.99 9.00
N GLU A 475 17.25 34.87 9.83
CA GLU A 475 16.95 36.31 9.79
C GLU A 475 17.59 37.05 8.61
N ALA A 476 18.65 36.48 8.02
CA ALA A 476 19.37 37.07 6.89
C ALA A 476 18.97 36.43 5.56
N ALA A 477 18.82 37.26 4.53
CA ALA A 477 18.55 36.83 3.16
C ALA A 477 19.63 35.85 2.65
N PRO A 478 19.24 34.85 1.84
CA PRO A 478 20.18 33.89 1.28
C PRO A 478 21.17 34.58 0.34
N LYS A 479 22.39 34.03 0.25
CA LYS A 479 23.43 34.53 -0.67
C LYS A 479 23.09 34.32 -2.15
N HIS A 480 22.28 33.31 -2.44
CA HIS A 480 21.78 32.97 -3.76
C HIS A 480 20.27 32.79 -3.67
N ASP A 481 19.53 33.58 -4.44
CA ASP A 481 18.08 33.44 -4.52
C ASP A 481 17.73 32.23 -5.40
N PRO A 482 16.79 31.36 -5.00
CA PRO A 482 16.37 30.23 -5.82
C PRO A 482 15.82 30.69 -7.17
N VAL A 483 16.07 29.90 -8.22
CA VAL A 483 15.61 30.22 -9.58
C VAL A 483 14.16 29.76 -9.78
N GLY A 484 13.80 28.63 -9.16
CA GLY A 484 12.44 28.09 -9.22
C GLY A 484 11.48 28.90 -8.36
N TYR A 485 10.28 29.15 -8.87
CA TYR A 485 9.23 29.81 -8.09
C TYR A 485 7.82 29.40 -8.48
N VAL A 486 6.90 29.56 -7.52
CA VAL A 486 5.46 29.41 -7.69
C VAL A 486 4.80 30.67 -7.19
N ARG A 487 3.93 31.22 -8.03
CA ARG A 487 3.19 32.46 -7.82
C ARG A 487 1.70 32.16 -7.91
N PHE A 488 0.93 32.67 -6.95
CA PHE A 488 -0.52 32.62 -7.01
C PHE A 488 -1.13 33.85 -6.32
N ARG A 489 -2.35 34.18 -6.70
CA ARG A 489 -3.09 35.31 -6.11
C ARG A 489 -3.79 34.84 -4.84
N THR A 490 -3.74 35.67 -3.80
CA THR A 490 -4.41 35.37 -2.53
C THR A 490 -5.38 36.50 -2.18
N PRO A 491 -6.65 36.19 -1.86
CA PRO A 491 -7.62 37.21 -1.43
C PRO A 491 -7.61 37.45 0.09
N LEU A 492 -6.70 36.78 0.83
CA LEU A 492 -6.73 36.74 2.30
C LEU A 492 -5.87 37.83 2.93
N LYS A 493 -6.17 38.11 4.20
CA LYS A 493 -5.36 39.01 5.03
C LYS A 493 -4.06 38.30 5.45
N LEU A 494 -2.97 39.06 5.52
CA LEU A 494 -1.64 38.61 5.96
C LEU A 494 -1.67 37.79 7.27
N GLN A 495 -2.54 38.13 8.23
CA GLN A 495 -2.66 37.42 9.51
C GLN A 495 -3.01 35.94 9.37
N GLN A 496 -3.91 35.57 8.45
CA GLN A 496 -4.29 34.17 8.24
C GLN A 496 -3.15 33.37 7.61
N MET A 497 -2.34 34.02 6.78
CA MET A 497 -1.17 33.42 6.16
C MET A 497 -0.06 33.21 7.18
N CYS A 498 0.18 34.19 8.05
CA CYS A 498 1.12 34.03 9.16
C CYS A 498 0.70 32.88 10.09
N ALA A 499 -0.59 32.74 10.40
CA ALA A 499 -1.10 31.64 11.22
C ALA A 499 -0.80 30.25 10.60
N TRP A 500 -0.91 30.12 9.27
CA TRP A 500 -0.48 28.89 8.59
C TRP A 500 1.02 28.65 8.78
N ILE A 501 1.86 29.67 8.57
CA ILE A 501 3.32 29.53 8.70
C ILE A 501 3.73 29.17 10.14
N GLU A 502 3.07 29.72 11.17
CA GLU A 502 3.30 29.31 12.57
C GLU A 502 2.96 27.84 12.81
N SER A 503 1.90 27.33 12.16
CA SER A 503 1.50 25.94 12.29
C SER A 503 2.42 24.98 11.52
N ALA A 504 2.97 25.44 10.40
CA ALA A 504 3.67 24.61 9.43
C ALA A 504 5.20 24.59 9.63
N PHE A 505 5.77 25.68 10.20
CA PHE A 505 7.20 25.86 10.43
C PHE A 505 7.53 26.13 11.89
N THR A 506 8.76 25.78 12.30
CA THR A 506 9.31 26.18 13.60
C THR A 506 9.97 27.55 13.48
N LEU A 507 9.29 28.60 13.97
CA LEU A 507 9.79 29.97 13.91
C LEU A 507 10.65 30.32 15.13
N ASN A 508 11.74 31.05 14.91
CA ASN A 508 12.67 31.48 15.95
C ASN A 508 12.32 32.85 16.57
N ALA A 509 11.48 33.65 15.91
CA ALA A 509 11.11 35.00 16.34
C ALA A 509 9.63 35.31 16.04
N PRO A 510 8.95 36.11 16.87
CA PRO A 510 7.60 36.60 16.62
C PRO A 510 7.58 37.62 15.47
N TRP A 511 6.42 37.75 14.81
CA TRP A 511 6.20 38.61 13.65
C TRP A 511 6.37 40.10 13.95
N THR A 512 6.89 40.84 12.97
CA THR A 512 6.76 42.29 12.87
C THR A 512 5.66 42.63 11.86
N GLU A 513 4.74 43.53 12.24
CA GLU A 513 3.66 43.98 11.34
C GLU A 513 4.23 44.83 10.19
N ALA A 514 4.54 44.17 9.07
CA ALA A 514 4.97 44.81 7.83
C ALA A 514 3.97 44.55 6.70
N THR A 515 3.86 45.48 5.75
CA THR A 515 2.98 45.39 4.57
C THR A 515 3.46 44.36 3.55
N ASN A 516 4.77 44.11 3.49
CA ASN A 516 5.39 43.02 2.74
C ASN A 516 6.32 42.27 3.69
N LEU A 517 6.26 40.94 3.66
CA LEU A 517 7.06 40.09 4.53
C LEU A 517 7.78 39.03 3.69
N ASP A 518 9.11 39.11 3.69
CA ASP A 518 9.97 38.08 3.12
C ASP A 518 10.54 37.23 4.25
N LEU A 519 10.31 35.93 4.19
CA LEU A 519 10.82 34.96 5.15
C LEU A 519 11.84 34.05 4.48
N TYR A 520 12.96 33.86 5.15
CA TYR A 520 14.06 33.07 4.66
C TYR A 520 14.23 31.81 5.50
N PHE A 521 14.26 30.67 4.82
CA PHE A 521 14.43 29.38 5.43
C PHE A 521 15.61 28.64 4.81
N ARG A 522 16.27 27.83 5.62
CA ARG A 522 17.33 26.93 5.18
C ARG A 522 17.00 25.50 5.57
N SER A 523 17.04 24.60 4.59
CA SER A 523 16.87 23.17 4.82
C SER A 523 18.03 22.58 5.61
N TYR A 524 17.71 21.78 6.63
CA TYR A 524 18.71 21.00 7.39
C TYR A 524 19.25 19.80 6.60
N ARG A 525 18.61 19.38 5.50
CA ARG A 525 19.01 18.17 4.75
C ARG A 525 20.19 18.41 3.83
N ASP A 526 20.06 19.42 2.98
CA ASP A 526 20.94 19.73 1.84
C ASP A 526 21.47 21.17 1.90
N GLY A 527 20.94 21.99 2.81
CA GLY A 527 21.28 23.41 2.91
C GLY A 527 20.61 24.29 1.85
N SER A 528 19.63 23.77 1.10
CA SER A 528 18.86 24.56 0.14
C SER A 528 18.11 25.71 0.81
N SER A 529 17.93 26.79 0.05
CA SER A 529 17.25 28.01 0.52
C SER A 529 15.80 28.01 0.03
N LEU A 530 14.89 28.37 0.94
CA LEU A 530 13.47 28.55 0.65
C LEU A 530 13.10 29.99 1.04
N VAL A 531 12.47 30.72 0.11
CA VAL A 531 12.02 32.09 0.36
C VAL A 531 10.52 32.16 0.18
N ILE A 532 9.83 32.69 1.20
CA ILE A 532 8.40 32.95 1.16
C ILE A 532 8.21 34.46 1.14
N SER A 533 7.73 34.99 0.01
CA SER A 533 7.41 36.40 -0.14
C SER A 533 5.89 36.61 -0.07
N LEU A 534 5.46 37.40 0.92
CA LEU A 534 4.07 37.70 1.21
C LEU A 534 3.78 39.16 0.81
N SER A 535 2.87 39.34 -0.15
CA SER A 535 2.31 40.64 -0.51
C SER A 535 0.78 40.61 -0.37
N PRO A 536 0.09 41.75 -0.22
CA PRO A 536 -1.35 41.79 0.07
C PRO A 536 -2.25 41.08 -0.95
N ASN A 537 -1.81 40.95 -2.21
CA ASN A 537 -2.59 40.34 -3.30
C ASN A 537 -1.91 39.11 -3.92
N GLU A 538 -0.67 38.82 -3.54
CA GLU A 538 0.17 37.82 -4.21
C GLU A 538 1.10 37.15 -3.21
N MET A 539 1.24 35.83 -3.35
CA MET A 539 2.19 35.04 -2.59
C MET A 539 3.13 34.32 -3.55
N VAL A 540 4.42 34.34 -3.22
CA VAL A 540 5.47 33.72 -4.02
C VAL A 540 6.30 32.79 -3.15
N PHE A 541 6.36 31.52 -3.54
CA PHE A 541 7.30 30.54 -2.98
C PHE A 541 8.47 30.40 -3.94
N LYS A 542 9.68 30.74 -3.50
CA LYS A 542 10.91 30.51 -4.27
C LYS A 542 11.66 29.34 -3.68
N THR A 543 11.85 28.30 -4.49
CA THR A 543 12.58 27.08 -4.15
C THR A 543 13.04 26.43 -5.45
N ASP A 544 14.23 25.82 -5.43
CA ASP A 544 14.71 25.03 -6.58
C ASP A 544 14.05 23.65 -6.63
N ASP A 545 13.41 23.19 -5.55
CA ASP A 545 12.71 21.91 -5.48
C ASP A 545 11.19 22.09 -5.68
N MET A 546 10.70 21.60 -6.81
CA MET A 546 9.29 21.64 -7.19
C MET A 546 8.40 20.81 -6.25
N SER A 547 8.95 19.73 -5.65
CA SER A 547 8.21 18.85 -4.73
C SER A 547 7.87 19.58 -3.42
N VAL A 548 8.82 20.34 -2.87
CA VAL A 548 8.63 21.18 -1.67
C VAL A 548 7.57 22.24 -1.94
N ALA A 549 7.63 22.90 -3.10
CA ALA A 549 6.64 23.90 -3.48
C ALA A 549 5.23 23.30 -3.57
N ALA A 550 5.10 22.12 -4.18
CA ALA A 550 3.83 21.40 -4.26
C ALA A 550 3.28 21.04 -2.87
N GLU A 551 4.12 20.49 -1.98
CA GLU A 551 3.71 20.18 -0.61
C GLU A 551 3.25 21.43 0.17
N MET A 552 3.95 22.56 0.01
CA MET A 552 3.59 23.82 0.65
C MET A 552 2.24 24.35 0.15
N VAL A 553 2.00 24.31 -1.17
CA VAL A 553 0.72 24.73 -1.74
C VAL A 553 -0.42 23.84 -1.24
N GLN A 554 -0.25 22.51 -1.26
CA GLN A 554 -1.29 21.58 -0.80
C GLN A 554 -1.59 21.74 0.70
N ASP A 555 -0.56 21.87 1.53
CA ASP A 555 -0.70 22.04 2.97
C ASP A 555 -1.40 23.35 3.32
N MET A 556 -1.00 24.44 2.68
CA MET A 556 -1.62 25.75 2.83
C MET A 556 -3.10 25.74 2.43
N CYS A 557 -3.43 25.18 1.26
CA CYS A 557 -4.82 25.08 0.82
C CYS A 557 -5.68 24.22 1.76
N THR A 558 -5.11 23.17 2.33
CA THR A 558 -5.81 22.30 3.29
C THR A 558 -6.05 23.05 4.61
N PHE A 559 -5.04 23.74 5.14
CA PHE A 559 -5.15 24.51 6.38
C PHE A 559 -6.14 25.67 6.28
N LEU A 560 -6.20 26.34 5.13
CA LEU A 560 -7.10 27.46 4.87
C LEU A 560 -8.47 27.04 4.31
N GLU A 561 -8.72 25.74 4.12
CA GLU A 561 -9.94 25.17 3.54
C GLU A 561 -10.29 25.74 2.15
N TRP A 562 -9.29 25.96 1.31
CA TRP A 562 -9.51 26.43 -0.07
C TRP A 562 -10.15 25.34 -0.92
N ARG A 563 -11.10 25.72 -1.77
CA ARG A 563 -11.73 24.79 -2.72
C ARG A 563 -10.95 24.66 -4.02
N GLU A 564 -10.33 25.75 -4.47
CA GLU A 564 -9.66 25.81 -5.76
C GLU A 564 -8.51 26.82 -5.72
N LEU A 565 -7.38 26.47 -6.35
CA LEU A 565 -6.24 27.36 -6.53
C LEU A 565 -5.59 27.16 -7.90
N GLU A 566 -5.55 28.23 -8.68
CA GLU A 566 -4.69 28.34 -9.87
C GLU A 566 -3.33 28.93 -9.49
N SER A 567 -2.25 28.37 -10.05
CA SER A 567 -0.89 28.85 -9.84
C SER A 567 -0.10 28.94 -11.14
N TYR A 568 0.83 29.88 -11.15
CA TYR A 568 1.89 30.01 -12.15
C TYR A 568 3.19 29.48 -11.56
N ALA A 569 3.84 28.55 -12.24
CA ALA A 569 5.06 27.91 -11.77
C ALA A 569 6.15 27.96 -12.84
N ASP A 570 7.39 28.28 -12.45
CA ASP A 570 8.53 28.22 -13.35
C ASP A 570 9.71 27.56 -12.66
N PHE A 571 10.17 26.44 -13.24
CA PHE A 571 11.19 25.56 -12.68
C PHE A 571 12.16 25.10 -13.78
N PRO A 572 13.08 25.97 -14.25
CA PRO A 572 13.84 25.71 -15.47
C PRO A 572 14.64 24.40 -15.46
N ARG A 573 15.34 24.11 -14.35
CA ARG A 573 16.17 22.89 -14.23
C ARG A 573 15.33 21.61 -14.34
N GLN A 574 14.24 21.51 -13.58
CA GLN A 574 13.36 20.33 -13.65
C GLN A 574 12.66 20.20 -15.02
N MET A 575 12.37 21.31 -15.70
CA MET A 575 11.78 21.26 -17.04
C MET A 575 12.77 20.72 -18.09
N ASP A 576 14.05 21.08 -17.99
CA ASP A 576 15.09 20.54 -18.87
C ASP A 576 15.32 19.04 -18.62
N ASP A 577 15.34 18.62 -17.35
CA ASP A 577 15.42 17.20 -16.99
C ASP A 577 14.21 16.42 -17.53
N PHE A 578 13.01 16.98 -17.42
CA PHE A 578 11.78 16.39 -17.96
C PHE A 578 11.80 16.30 -19.49
N LYS A 579 12.38 17.29 -20.18
CA LYS A 579 12.58 17.23 -21.64
C LYS A 579 13.45 16.05 -22.05
N ASN A 580 14.60 15.89 -21.39
CA ASN A 580 15.53 14.79 -21.66
C ASN A 580 14.87 13.43 -21.39
N LEU A 581 14.02 13.38 -20.38
CA LEU A 581 13.26 12.19 -20.02
C LEU A 581 12.26 11.78 -21.11
N LEU A 582 11.49 12.71 -21.67
CA LEU A 582 10.56 12.42 -22.77
C LEU A 582 11.28 11.91 -24.03
N VAL A 583 12.48 12.44 -24.32
CA VAL A 583 13.32 11.94 -25.42
C VAL A 583 13.74 10.49 -25.19
N ARG A 584 14.20 10.15 -23.97
CA ARG A 584 14.53 8.75 -23.60
C ARG A 584 13.34 7.80 -23.76
N VAL A 585 12.13 8.24 -23.39
CA VAL A 585 10.91 7.43 -23.54
C VAL A 585 10.61 7.11 -25.01
N ASP A 586 10.80 8.08 -25.92
CA ASP A 586 10.62 7.86 -27.36
C ASP A 586 11.68 6.89 -27.91
N GLU A 587 12.94 7.04 -27.50
CA GLU A 587 14.03 6.12 -27.85
C GLU A 587 13.74 4.68 -27.39
N TYR A 588 13.32 4.49 -26.14
CA TYR A 588 12.98 3.16 -25.61
C TYR A 588 11.77 2.53 -26.30
N ASN A 589 10.76 3.33 -26.68
CA ASN A 589 9.63 2.86 -27.47
C ASN A 589 10.05 2.43 -28.88
N GLY A 590 10.93 3.20 -29.52
CA GLY A 590 11.50 2.85 -30.83
C GLY A 590 12.28 1.53 -30.78
N ILE A 591 13.13 1.35 -29.77
CA ILE A 591 13.88 0.09 -29.55
C ILE A 591 12.92 -1.07 -29.31
N ARG A 592 11.87 -0.88 -28.49
CA ARG A 592 10.88 -1.91 -28.18
C ARG A 592 10.15 -2.41 -29.43
N LEU A 593 9.72 -1.50 -30.32
CA LEU A 593 9.05 -1.86 -31.57
C LEU A 593 9.97 -2.68 -32.48
N LYS A 594 11.24 -2.27 -32.60
CA LYS A 594 12.24 -2.98 -33.39
C LYS A 594 12.49 -4.40 -32.86
N LEU A 595 12.74 -4.56 -31.56
CA LEU A 595 12.96 -5.87 -30.93
C LEU A 595 11.74 -6.79 -31.04
N THR A 596 10.52 -6.22 -30.99
CA THR A 596 9.29 -7.02 -31.14
C THR A 596 9.13 -7.56 -32.56
N GLY A 597 9.56 -6.79 -33.58
CA GLY A 597 9.60 -7.26 -34.96
C GLY A 597 10.64 -8.36 -35.17
N GLU A 598 11.89 -8.14 -34.74
CA GLU A 598 12.99 -9.11 -34.87
C GLU A 598 12.64 -10.46 -34.22
N MET A 599 12.10 -10.43 -32.99
CA MET A 599 11.68 -11.65 -32.29
C MET A 599 10.53 -12.40 -32.99
N ALA A 600 9.61 -11.69 -33.66
CA ALA A 600 8.53 -12.32 -34.38
C ALA A 600 9.05 -13.07 -35.63
N ASP A 601 10.02 -12.47 -36.34
CA ASP A 601 10.69 -13.09 -37.47
C ASP A 601 11.50 -14.32 -37.04
N ASP A 602 12.28 -14.21 -35.96
CA ASP A 602 13.04 -15.33 -35.38
C ASP A 602 12.11 -16.47 -34.91
N SER A 603 10.96 -16.15 -34.30
CA SER A 603 9.96 -17.14 -33.90
C SER A 603 9.38 -17.89 -35.10
N ASN A 604 9.10 -17.18 -36.20
CA ASN A 604 8.66 -17.80 -37.44
C ASN A 604 9.76 -18.68 -38.06
N GLN A 605 11.01 -18.27 -37.98
CA GLN A 605 12.15 -19.08 -38.42
C GLN A 605 12.32 -20.35 -37.57
N VAL A 606 12.15 -20.28 -36.25
CA VAL A 606 12.13 -21.47 -35.36
C VAL A 606 11.04 -22.44 -35.78
N LYS A 607 9.80 -21.98 -36.00
CA LYS A 607 8.69 -22.84 -36.45
C LYS A 607 9.03 -23.55 -37.76
N ASN A 608 9.58 -22.81 -38.73
CA ASN A 608 10.00 -23.38 -40.01
C ASN A 608 11.12 -24.42 -39.86
N LEU A 609 12.10 -24.17 -38.98
CA LEU A 609 13.18 -25.12 -38.71
C LEU A 609 12.65 -26.39 -38.03
N ILE A 610 11.70 -26.28 -37.09
CA ILE A 610 11.07 -27.45 -36.46
C ILE A 610 10.38 -28.33 -37.49
N ILE A 611 9.64 -27.75 -38.44
CA ILE A 611 8.99 -28.50 -39.52
C ILE A 611 10.04 -29.22 -40.39
N ARG A 612 11.13 -28.54 -40.75
CA ARG A 612 12.22 -29.13 -41.57
C ARG A 612 12.99 -30.23 -40.84
N VAL A 613 13.20 -30.07 -39.53
CA VAL A 613 13.80 -31.08 -38.66
C VAL A 613 12.93 -32.34 -38.66
N GLU A 614 11.62 -32.16 -38.50
CA GLU A 614 10.67 -33.27 -38.44
C GLU A 614 10.56 -34.01 -39.78
N ASP A 615 10.54 -33.28 -40.90
CA ASP A 615 10.60 -33.86 -42.24
C ASP A 615 11.90 -34.67 -42.47
N ALA A 616 13.05 -34.12 -42.11
CA ALA A 616 14.33 -34.84 -42.18
C ALA A 616 14.36 -36.08 -41.27
N ARG A 617 13.72 -36.02 -40.10
CA ARG A 617 13.57 -37.14 -39.17
C ARG A 617 12.71 -38.25 -39.77
N ILE A 618 11.57 -37.91 -40.39
CA ILE A 618 10.67 -38.85 -41.06
C ILE A 618 11.37 -39.53 -42.24
N LEU A 619 12.18 -38.77 -43.00
CA LEU A 619 12.98 -39.29 -44.11
C LEU A 619 14.25 -40.02 -43.67
N THR A 620 14.53 -40.13 -42.37
CA THR A 620 15.74 -40.73 -41.78
C THR A 620 17.07 -40.10 -42.22
N ASP A 621 17.04 -38.86 -42.72
CA ASP A 621 18.25 -38.10 -43.08
C ASP A 621 18.88 -37.44 -41.83
N MET A 622 19.67 -38.25 -41.13
CA MET A 622 20.36 -37.86 -39.89
C MET A 622 21.43 -36.77 -40.09
N SER A 623 21.83 -36.48 -41.33
CA SER A 623 22.83 -35.45 -41.63
C SER A 623 22.16 -34.06 -41.64
N ARG A 624 21.04 -33.93 -42.37
CA ARG A 624 20.25 -32.69 -42.41
C ARG A 624 19.57 -32.41 -41.08
N MET A 625 19.06 -33.44 -40.41
CA MET A 625 18.47 -33.31 -39.07
C MET A 625 19.45 -32.67 -38.09
N ARG A 626 20.69 -33.17 -37.99
CA ARG A 626 21.73 -32.59 -37.11
C ARG A 626 22.08 -31.15 -37.46
N ARG A 627 22.14 -30.83 -38.76
CA ARG A 627 22.38 -29.46 -39.21
C ARG A 627 21.25 -28.51 -38.79
N PHE A 628 20.00 -28.87 -39.04
CA PHE A 628 18.86 -28.04 -38.65
C PHE A 628 18.73 -27.90 -37.13
N TYR A 629 19.05 -28.92 -36.34
CA TYR A 629 19.14 -28.77 -34.88
C TYR A 629 20.25 -27.82 -34.43
N SER A 630 21.41 -27.82 -35.10
CA SER A 630 22.48 -26.87 -34.80
C SER A 630 22.06 -25.43 -35.12
N GLU A 631 21.37 -25.23 -36.24
CA GLU A 631 20.80 -23.92 -36.63
C GLU A 631 19.72 -23.49 -35.61
N LEU A 632 18.83 -24.40 -35.21
CA LEU A 632 17.81 -24.15 -34.19
C LEU A 632 18.41 -23.83 -32.82
N PHE A 633 19.47 -24.52 -32.40
CA PHE A 633 20.17 -24.23 -31.14
C PHE A 633 20.79 -22.83 -31.14
N THR A 634 21.36 -22.42 -32.29
CA THR A 634 21.95 -21.09 -32.44
C THR A 634 20.87 -20.01 -32.38
N LEU A 635 19.78 -20.21 -33.11
CA LEU A 635 18.63 -19.31 -33.14
C LEU A 635 17.95 -19.20 -31.76
N ASN A 636 17.86 -20.31 -31.02
CA ASN A 636 17.32 -20.30 -29.66
C ASN A 636 18.17 -19.47 -28.70
N ASN A 637 19.51 -19.58 -28.78
CA ASN A 637 20.39 -18.74 -27.96
C ASN A 637 20.32 -17.26 -28.34
N GLN A 638 20.14 -16.95 -29.63
CA GLN A 638 19.89 -15.59 -30.09
C GLN A 638 18.57 -15.05 -29.50
N LEU A 639 17.47 -15.81 -29.61
CA LEU A 639 16.17 -15.44 -29.05
C LEU A 639 16.22 -15.20 -27.54
N LEU A 640 16.97 -16.02 -26.78
CA LEU A 640 17.16 -15.80 -25.35
C LEU A 640 17.90 -14.47 -25.07
N GLY A 641 18.90 -14.14 -25.88
CA GLY A 641 19.61 -12.87 -25.81
C GLY A 641 18.71 -11.67 -26.15
N GLU A 642 17.90 -11.77 -27.20
CA GLU A 642 16.94 -10.75 -27.59
C GLU A 642 15.82 -10.56 -26.56
N TYR A 643 15.30 -11.66 -26.01
CA TYR A 643 14.32 -11.62 -24.92
C TYR A 643 14.88 -10.87 -23.71
N THR A 644 16.13 -11.14 -23.33
CA THR A 644 16.81 -10.45 -22.23
C THR A 644 16.94 -8.95 -22.52
N LYS A 645 17.37 -8.57 -23.73
CA LYS A 645 17.44 -7.16 -24.15
C LYS A 645 16.07 -6.47 -24.09
N ARG A 646 15.02 -7.15 -24.57
CA ARG A 646 13.64 -6.66 -24.54
C ARG A 646 13.18 -6.44 -23.11
N SER A 647 13.42 -7.39 -22.21
CA SER A 647 13.06 -7.27 -20.79
C SER A 647 13.75 -6.07 -20.14
N THR A 648 15.05 -5.88 -20.37
CA THR A 648 15.81 -4.74 -19.83
C THR A 648 15.32 -3.40 -20.40
N ASN A 649 15.10 -3.32 -21.71
CA ASN A 649 14.56 -2.11 -22.35
C ASN A 649 13.16 -1.78 -21.84
N HIS A 650 12.32 -2.81 -21.66
CA HIS A 650 10.96 -2.63 -21.15
C HIS A 650 10.95 -2.14 -19.70
N GLN A 651 11.82 -2.68 -18.84
CA GLN A 651 11.99 -2.18 -17.47
C GLN A 651 12.43 -0.71 -17.44
N ALA A 652 13.43 -0.34 -18.25
CA ALA A 652 13.90 1.05 -18.37
C ALA A 652 12.81 2.00 -18.88
N LEU A 653 11.98 1.54 -19.82
CA LEU A 653 10.81 2.28 -20.31
C LEU A 653 9.78 2.51 -19.20
N LEU A 654 9.47 1.48 -18.40
CA LEU A 654 8.54 1.61 -17.28
C LEU A 654 9.05 2.60 -16.24
N ASP A 655 10.34 2.52 -15.88
CA ASP A 655 10.94 3.44 -14.92
C ASP A 655 10.91 4.89 -15.42
N ALA A 656 11.19 5.11 -16.71
CA ALA A 656 11.02 6.43 -17.32
C ALA A 656 9.55 6.89 -17.32
N LEU A 657 8.60 6.02 -17.63
CA LEU A 657 7.16 6.36 -17.61
C LEU A 657 6.63 6.65 -16.20
N LYS A 658 7.16 6.00 -15.16
CA LYS A 658 6.87 6.38 -13.75
C LYS A 658 7.35 7.77 -13.45
N GLU A 659 8.57 8.11 -13.84
CA GLU A 659 9.12 9.45 -13.64
C GLU A 659 8.28 10.49 -14.42
N VAL A 660 7.83 10.20 -15.66
CA VAL A 660 6.87 11.07 -16.39
C VAL A 660 5.61 11.30 -15.56
N ASN A 661 4.98 10.23 -15.08
CA ASN A 661 3.73 10.32 -14.33
C ASN A 661 3.92 11.07 -13.00
N SER A 662 5.04 10.83 -12.31
CA SER A 662 5.42 11.55 -11.09
C SER A 662 5.54 13.05 -11.38
N MET A 663 6.20 13.44 -12.47
CA MET A 663 6.30 14.85 -12.88
C MET A 663 4.95 15.48 -13.22
N ILE A 664 4.05 14.75 -13.90
CA ILE A 664 2.68 15.23 -14.18
C ILE A 664 1.91 15.44 -12.87
N GLN A 665 1.98 14.48 -11.95
CA GLN A 665 1.32 14.59 -10.64
C GLN A 665 1.89 15.76 -9.85
N LEU A 666 3.21 15.93 -9.84
CA LEU A 666 3.87 17.01 -9.15
C LEU A 666 3.49 18.38 -9.74
N ALA A 667 3.43 18.50 -11.07
CA ALA A 667 2.90 19.68 -11.76
C ALA A 667 1.43 19.97 -11.41
N ALA A 668 0.60 18.94 -11.26
CA ALA A 668 -0.78 19.08 -10.85
C ALA A 668 -0.91 19.50 -9.38
N ARG A 669 -0.06 18.96 -8.49
CA ARG A 669 -0.03 19.27 -7.04
C ARG A 669 0.47 20.70 -6.74
N LEU A 670 0.98 21.43 -7.72
CA LEU A 670 1.17 22.88 -7.60
C LEU A 670 -0.15 23.67 -7.61
N ARG A 671 -1.29 23.00 -7.84
CA ARG A 671 -2.64 23.55 -7.92
C ARG A 671 -3.58 22.76 -7.03
N PHE A 672 -4.72 23.35 -6.68
CA PHE A 672 -5.68 22.74 -5.75
C PHE A 672 -7.09 22.70 -6.36
N GLY A 673 -7.86 21.67 -6.01
CA GLY A 673 -9.22 21.48 -6.52
C GLY A 673 -9.29 21.07 -7.99
N ASN A 674 -10.29 21.58 -8.71
CA ASN A 674 -10.54 21.21 -10.11
C ASN A 674 -9.36 21.56 -11.05
N ALA A 675 -8.64 22.65 -10.76
CA ALA A 675 -7.44 23.04 -11.48
C ALA A 675 -6.36 21.93 -11.53
N LYS A 676 -6.28 21.08 -10.51
CA LYS A 676 -5.39 19.89 -10.50
C LYS A 676 -5.78 18.92 -11.62
N ASN A 677 -7.07 18.57 -11.70
CA ASN A 677 -7.60 17.58 -12.64
C ASN A 677 -7.53 18.06 -14.09
N VAL A 678 -7.76 19.36 -14.32
CA VAL A 678 -7.61 19.99 -15.64
C VAL A 678 -6.17 19.83 -16.14
N VAL A 679 -5.17 20.09 -15.30
CA VAL A 679 -3.75 19.96 -15.68
C VAL A 679 -3.38 18.51 -15.97
N ILE A 680 -3.82 17.54 -15.15
CA ILE A 680 -3.56 16.11 -15.41
C ILE A 680 -4.11 15.70 -16.78
N THR A 681 -5.36 16.08 -17.05
CA THR A 681 -6.03 15.74 -18.32
C THR A 681 -5.34 16.41 -19.51
N ALA A 682 -5.00 17.68 -19.39
CA ALA A 682 -4.31 18.44 -20.44
C ALA A 682 -2.88 17.91 -20.70
N CYS A 683 -2.11 17.62 -19.65
CA CYS A 683 -0.78 17.02 -19.77
C CYS A 683 -0.83 15.66 -20.47
N ARG A 684 -1.79 14.80 -20.09
CA ARG A 684 -1.98 13.48 -20.74
C ARG A 684 -2.36 13.63 -22.22
N LYS A 685 -3.25 14.57 -22.55
CA LYS A 685 -3.63 14.87 -23.93
C LYS A 685 -2.45 15.40 -24.75
N ALA A 686 -1.62 16.27 -24.17
CA ALA A 686 -0.41 16.79 -24.81
C ALA A 686 0.62 15.69 -25.08
N ILE A 687 0.82 14.76 -24.14
CA ILE A 687 1.71 13.60 -24.32
C ILE A 687 1.17 12.66 -25.40
N LYS A 688 -0.13 12.36 -25.41
CA LYS A 688 -0.77 11.55 -26.47
C LYS A 688 -0.58 12.16 -27.86
N ASN A 689 -0.62 13.48 -27.96
CA ASN A 689 -0.41 14.22 -29.20
C ASN A 689 1.07 14.50 -29.52
N ASN A 690 2.00 14.03 -28.69
CA ASN A 690 3.44 14.30 -28.77
C ASN A 690 3.80 15.80 -28.89
N ASN A 691 3.04 16.67 -28.21
CA ASN A 691 3.26 18.12 -28.22
C ASN A 691 3.97 18.59 -26.94
N ILE A 692 5.31 18.54 -27.00
CA ILE A 692 6.19 18.90 -25.87
C ILE A 692 6.07 20.38 -25.49
N HIS A 693 5.88 21.28 -26.46
CA HIS A 693 5.77 22.72 -26.19
C HIS A 693 4.49 23.05 -25.41
N ALA A 694 3.35 22.51 -25.85
CA ALA A 694 2.09 22.66 -25.13
C ALA A 694 2.17 22.07 -23.72
N LEU A 695 2.86 20.94 -23.55
CA LEU A 695 3.06 20.32 -22.24
C LEU A 695 3.79 21.26 -21.27
N PHE A 696 4.90 21.90 -21.69
CA PHE A 696 5.61 22.87 -20.85
C PHE A 696 4.77 24.11 -20.55
N TYR A 697 4.00 24.60 -21.52
CA TYR A 697 3.08 25.71 -21.30
C TYR A 697 2.02 25.38 -20.25
N ILE A 698 1.41 24.18 -20.34
CA ILE A 698 0.42 23.68 -19.39
C ILE A 698 1.03 23.55 -17.99
N VAL A 699 2.23 22.99 -17.87
CA VAL A 699 2.89 22.85 -16.55
C VAL A 699 3.14 24.23 -15.92
N LYS A 700 3.59 25.21 -16.71
CA LYS A 700 3.85 26.57 -16.22
C LYS A 700 2.58 27.34 -15.85
N THR A 701 1.58 27.36 -16.72
CA THR A 701 0.41 28.25 -16.60
C THR A 701 -0.83 27.56 -16.04
N GLY A 702 -0.93 26.24 -16.17
CA GLY A 702 -2.08 25.43 -15.80
C GLY A 702 -3.21 25.42 -16.83
N LYS A 703 -3.03 26.07 -17.99
CA LYS A 703 -4.07 26.23 -19.01
C LYS A 703 -3.64 25.58 -20.32
N GLU A 704 -4.60 25.03 -21.06
CA GLU A 704 -4.35 24.60 -22.44
C GLU A 704 -3.98 25.85 -23.26
N GLU A 705 -2.95 25.73 -24.10
CA GLU A 705 -2.60 26.77 -25.06
C GLU A 705 -3.76 26.83 -26.08
N HIS A 706 -4.63 27.83 -25.96
CA HIS A 706 -5.59 28.13 -27.01
C HIS A 706 -4.80 28.62 -28.22
N GLN A 707 -4.80 27.83 -29.30
CA GLN A 707 -4.31 28.24 -30.61
C GLN A 707 -4.98 29.52 -31.09
#